data_AF-A0A166DFB9-F1
#
_entry.id   AF-A0A166DFB9-F1
#
_cell.length_a   1.000
_cell.length_b   1.000
_cell.length_c   1.000
_cell.angle_alpha   90.00
_cell.angle_beta   90.00
_cell.angle_gamma   90.00
#
_symmetry.space_group_name_H-M   'P 1'
#
loop_
_entity.id
_entity.type
_entity.pdbx_description
1 polymer ?
#
loop_
_entity_poly.entity_id
_entity_poly.type
_entity_poly.pdbx_seq_one_letter_code
_entity_poly.pdbx_strand_id
1 'polypeptide(L)'
;MPVSDSNPQYGDGRPIVCEAASNKLRLLLNSRHWASRLGKLAELVIKSQIASYRKSTKADAQRFREINRRFHVSGWKGVRFGEDPRGDVEMVEKIADSKLRRRIWDWEKIPYATLCSGRFGAEFLADTAQRDVDEWVLRNETWLRLPGHRDWTSGLLKISHFPTIFPDARTSPSLILERRGKMPGFTFLDLKCDSELHVQSSVSGFAKTFEDLTGGILKGLDWNNVFVAGGIVLGTLLSPPGINASSKFAHSDIDLYIHGLGPVEATAKLREIFKVFKSNLPPGAPTFVVRNSKTITLYSSYPTKRVQIVLKLAPSPKDVLLNFDLDICAAGYDGKEVYMLPRTARALETGYNVFTMDLIQGHYLCERRASQEERVFKYADRGYGIRILPHYVEAFVERHDPDPPTAQQITSRDLGIIHFTAQKWVTRLINKYIKWGHTLYPPSAPQWPNPENHPNSSLEMRREFSHSMLESRIQMSSEPVGKRSCLSGFGLLMRHVALWELAVKGTIKLKSDVWATEEYRDVAQDGLSYDDPPKYPWDKHFTIDGFKYHLEQHEQTRAQTSRSMTIEAGIAIPEDFKKTRTSFSDDMEEVLDESHHIRMLLYLPKSLVEYVNKIVTEALADIGVNNPRNPLTPIGSISPEFSSTTAQDGRNAEEISIVAWTLDEVLMWQQLDRRIDETFEILWAFYRAFYRALRRPEVLNDSLLRFIKSHISQTAIRSSRSDDEKEEFEAFVRWVKRPPVRDVAAYGVMGQDWSHDDWADDDEDIDEMLERVWVSHREMEMETETETEDLGF
;
A
#
# COMPACT_ATOMS: atom_id res chain seq x y z
N MET A 1 -28.03 -32.11 12.21
CA MET A 1 -27.45 -31.64 13.50
C MET A 1 -28.15 -30.33 13.85
N PRO A 2 -28.50 -30.07 15.13
CA PRO A 2 -29.04 -28.77 15.50
C PRO A 2 -27.94 -27.75 15.32
N VAL A 3 -28.17 -26.79 14.42
CA VAL A 3 -27.25 -25.72 14.08
C VAL A 3 -27.48 -24.61 15.11
N SER A 4 -26.46 -24.31 15.92
CA SER A 4 -26.51 -23.29 16.96
C SER A 4 -26.78 -21.90 16.39
N ASP A 5 -27.59 -21.12 17.10
CA ASP A 5 -27.90 -19.70 16.88
C ASP A 5 -26.66 -18.81 17.16
N SER A 6 -25.64 -18.85 16.32
CA SER A 6 -24.61 -17.81 16.31
C SER A 6 -25.01 -16.75 15.28
N ASN A 7 -25.25 -15.52 15.74
CA ASN A 7 -25.19 -14.32 14.89
C ASN A 7 -23.95 -14.40 13.99
N PRO A 8 -23.98 -13.86 12.76
CA PRO A 8 -22.82 -13.85 11.89
C PRO A 8 -21.75 -12.95 12.52
N GLN A 9 -20.87 -13.55 13.33
CA GLN A 9 -19.64 -12.94 13.78
C GLN A 9 -18.74 -12.76 12.55
N TYR A 10 -17.90 -11.73 12.54
CA TYR A 10 -16.78 -11.60 11.59
C TYR A 10 -15.74 -12.75 11.71
N GLY A 11 -16.01 -13.75 12.56
CA GLY A 11 -15.07 -14.75 13.06
C GLY A 11 -14.69 -15.90 12.12
N ASP A 12 -15.12 -15.90 10.85
CA ASP A 12 -14.45 -16.75 9.86
C ASP A 12 -13.31 -15.89 9.28
N GLY A 13 -12.11 -16.02 9.88
CA GLY A 13 -10.98 -15.08 9.72
C GLY A 13 -10.43 -14.85 8.31
N ARG A 14 -9.48 -13.93 8.08
CA ARG A 14 -8.91 -13.71 6.73
C ARG A 14 -8.07 -14.93 6.31
N PRO A 15 -7.92 -15.26 5.01
CA PRO A 15 -6.86 -16.18 4.61
C PRO A 15 -5.52 -15.64 5.08
N ILE A 16 -4.90 -16.43 5.95
CA ILE A 16 -3.64 -16.07 6.57
C ILE A 16 -2.59 -16.15 5.46
N VAL A 17 -1.80 -15.12 5.24
CA VAL A 17 -0.61 -15.28 4.39
C VAL A 17 0.63 -15.46 5.26
N CYS A 18 0.55 -15.11 6.57
CA CYS A 18 1.42 -15.56 7.65
C CYS A 18 0.83 -15.30 9.04
N GLU A 19 1.16 -16.19 9.98
CA GLU A 19 0.88 -16.06 11.41
C GLU A 19 1.97 -15.22 12.08
N ALA A 20 1.65 -14.58 13.21
CA ALA A 20 2.61 -13.89 14.03
C ALA A 20 3.79 -14.81 14.45
N ALA A 21 4.96 -14.23 14.69
CA ALA A 21 6.13 -14.98 15.16
C ALA A 21 5.77 -15.89 16.34
N SER A 22 6.06 -17.19 16.23
CA SER A 22 5.84 -18.14 17.33
C SER A 22 6.49 -17.64 18.63
N ASN A 23 5.93 -18.01 19.79
CA ASN A 23 6.52 -17.65 21.09
C ASN A 23 8.00 -18.07 21.18
N LYS A 24 8.36 -19.21 20.57
CA LYS A 24 9.74 -19.67 20.46
C LYS A 24 10.62 -18.71 19.65
N LEU A 25 10.13 -18.17 18.54
CA LEU A 25 10.83 -17.16 17.73
C LEU A 25 10.93 -15.82 18.46
N ARG A 26 9.86 -15.37 19.15
CA ARG A 26 9.89 -14.15 19.99
C ARG A 26 10.91 -14.27 21.12
N LEU A 27 10.97 -15.41 21.81
CA LEU A 27 11.98 -15.67 22.85
C LEU A 27 13.40 -15.67 22.27
N LEU A 28 13.60 -16.22 21.07
CA LEU A 28 14.89 -16.19 20.39
C LEU A 28 15.30 -14.76 20.00
N LEU A 29 14.39 -13.96 19.45
CA LEU A 29 14.60 -12.54 19.13
C LEU A 29 14.93 -11.72 20.39
N ASN A 30 14.37 -12.09 21.55
CA ASN A 30 14.62 -11.44 22.83
C ASN A 30 15.85 -11.97 23.59
N SER A 31 16.53 -13.00 23.08
CA SER A 31 17.72 -13.55 23.74
C SER A 31 18.92 -12.58 23.71
N ARG A 32 19.88 -12.76 24.61
CA ARG A 32 21.11 -11.94 24.68
C ARG A 32 22.27 -12.45 23.81
N HIS A 33 22.16 -13.63 23.21
CA HIS A 33 23.29 -14.35 22.58
C HIS A 33 23.17 -14.52 21.05
N TRP A 34 22.42 -13.65 20.38
CA TRP A 34 22.16 -13.80 18.94
C TRP A 34 23.26 -13.21 18.05
N ALA A 35 24.12 -12.31 18.56
CA ALA A 35 25.18 -11.67 17.78
C ALA A 35 26.19 -12.67 17.19
N SER A 36 26.49 -13.76 17.91
CA SER A 36 27.34 -14.87 17.43
C SER A 36 26.59 -15.92 16.61
N ARG A 37 25.30 -15.70 16.30
CA ARG A 37 24.39 -16.65 15.62
C ARG A 37 23.47 -15.95 14.63
N LEU A 38 23.93 -14.87 14.04
CA LEU A 38 23.08 -13.98 13.24
C LEU A 38 22.56 -14.69 11.97
N GLY A 39 23.41 -15.42 11.26
CA GLY A 39 23.02 -16.22 10.10
C GLY A 39 22.03 -17.32 10.50
N LYS A 40 22.25 -17.96 11.65
CA LYS A 40 21.30 -18.95 12.18
C LYS A 40 19.95 -18.35 12.56
N LEU A 41 19.93 -17.15 13.14
CA LEU A 41 18.69 -16.44 13.46
C LEU A 41 17.90 -16.12 12.19
N ALA A 42 18.57 -15.56 11.18
CA ALA A 42 17.97 -15.27 9.88
C ALA A 42 17.39 -16.52 9.22
N GLU A 43 18.14 -17.62 9.20
CA GLU A 43 17.68 -18.93 8.71
C GLU A 43 16.41 -19.41 9.43
N LEU A 44 16.37 -19.30 10.77
CA LEU A 44 15.23 -19.70 11.58
C LEU A 44 14.00 -18.83 11.33
N VAL A 45 14.18 -17.53 11.10
CA VAL A 45 13.08 -16.63 10.71
C VAL A 45 12.50 -17.07 9.37
N ILE A 46 13.34 -17.27 8.34
CA ILE A 46 12.91 -17.71 7.00
C ILE A 46 12.11 -19.02 7.11
N LYS A 47 12.66 -20.03 7.81
CA LYS A 47 11.99 -21.32 8.01
C LYS A 47 10.66 -21.19 8.74
N SER A 48 10.60 -20.34 9.77
CA SER A 48 9.37 -20.10 10.52
C SER A 48 8.28 -19.48 9.64
N GLN A 49 8.64 -18.49 8.81
CA GLN A 49 7.68 -17.82 7.92
C GLN A 49 7.18 -18.75 6.81
N ILE A 50 8.07 -19.55 6.19
CA ILE A 50 7.69 -20.57 5.21
C ILE A 50 6.75 -21.61 5.84
N ALA A 51 7.07 -22.09 7.05
CA ALA A 51 6.23 -23.06 7.75
C ALA A 51 4.85 -22.49 8.08
N SER A 52 4.80 -21.24 8.54
CA SER A 52 3.57 -20.51 8.82
C SER A 52 2.70 -20.35 7.57
N TYR A 53 3.30 -19.93 6.45
CA TYR A 53 2.61 -19.85 5.16
C TYR A 53 2.01 -21.20 4.75
N ARG A 54 2.80 -22.28 4.79
CA ARG A 54 2.32 -23.63 4.42
C ARG A 54 1.18 -24.11 5.31
N LYS A 55 1.23 -23.79 6.61
CA LYS A 55 0.15 -24.10 7.55
C LYS A 55 -1.11 -23.34 7.16
N SER A 56 -0.97 -22.05 6.88
CA SER A 56 -2.08 -21.23 6.44
C SER A 56 -2.72 -21.72 5.13
N THR A 57 -1.93 -21.94 4.07
CA THR A 57 -2.48 -22.36 2.77
C THR A 57 -3.34 -23.63 2.90
N LYS A 58 -2.97 -24.53 3.83
CA LYS A 58 -3.78 -25.70 4.16
C LYS A 58 -5.08 -25.35 4.91
N ALA A 59 -5.01 -24.45 5.89
CA ALA A 59 -6.17 -23.94 6.62
C ALA A 59 -7.13 -23.22 5.67
N ASP A 60 -6.63 -22.38 4.77
CA ASP A 60 -7.42 -21.65 3.77
C ASP A 60 -8.12 -22.61 2.80
N ALA A 61 -7.41 -23.64 2.32
CA ALA A 61 -8.01 -24.67 1.46
C ALA A 61 -9.08 -25.49 2.22
N GLN A 62 -8.88 -25.77 3.51
CA GLN A 62 -9.88 -26.40 4.35
C GLN A 62 -11.11 -25.51 4.53
N ARG A 63 -10.90 -24.24 4.83
CA ARG A 63 -11.95 -23.24 5.01
C ARG A 63 -12.76 -23.04 3.75
N PHE A 64 -12.12 -22.97 2.59
CA PHE A 64 -12.81 -22.92 1.30
C PHE A 64 -13.75 -24.12 1.09
N ARG A 65 -13.29 -25.34 1.43
CA ARG A 65 -14.13 -26.55 1.37
C ARG A 65 -15.29 -26.50 2.36
N GLU A 66 -15.06 -25.97 3.55
CA GLU A 66 -16.10 -25.83 4.57
C GLU A 66 -17.20 -24.85 4.13
N ILE A 67 -16.83 -23.64 3.70
CA ILE A 67 -17.74 -22.62 3.18
C ILE A 67 -18.55 -23.20 2.01
N ASN A 68 -17.88 -23.89 1.08
CA ASN A 68 -18.58 -24.51 -0.02
C ASN A 68 -19.55 -25.60 0.42
N ARG A 69 -19.17 -26.45 1.38
CA ARG A 69 -20.05 -27.49 1.93
C ARG A 69 -21.29 -26.88 2.61
N ARG A 70 -21.14 -25.76 3.34
CA ARG A 70 -22.27 -25.04 3.97
C ARG A 70 -23.31 -24.59 2.93
N PHE A 71 -22.87 -24.28 1.70
CA PHE A 71 -23.73 -23.83 0.60
C PHE A 71 -24.34 -24.95 -0.26
N HIS A 72 -24.17 -26.22 0.12
CA HIS A 72 -24.81 -27.32 -0.62
C HIS A 72 -26.29 -27.41 -0.25
N VAL A 73 -27.11 -26.57 -0.87
CA VAL A 73 -28.58 -26.70 -0.87
C VAL A 73 -28.98 -27.73 -1.93
N SER A 74 -29.86 -28.66 -1.57
CA SER A 74 -30.33 -29.69 -2.48
C SER A 74 -31.00 -29.05 -3.71
N GLY A 75 -30.59 -29.45 -4.92
CA GLY A 75 -31.08 -28.87 -6.18
C GLY A 75 -30.22 -27.74 -6.78
N TRP A 76 -29.21 -27.23 -6.06
CA TRP A 76 -28.34 -26.15 -6.56
C TRP A 76 -27.03 -26.63 -7.18
N LYS A 77 -26.89 -27.94 -7.40
CA LYS A 77 -25.69 -28.53 -7.98
C LYS A 77 -25.51 -28.03 -9.42
N GLY A 78 -24.45 -27.28 -9.67
CA GLY A 78 -24.13 -26.73 -11.00
C GLY A 78 -24.77 -25.36 -11.29
N VAL A 79 -25.54 -24.78 -10.37
CA VAL A 79 -26.07 -23.43 -10.49
C VAL A 79 -24.91 -22.43 -10.51
N ARG A 80 -25.00 -21.46 -11.42
CA ARG A 80 -24.01 -20.38 -11.59
C ARG A 80 -24.58 -19.07 -11.07
N PHE A 81 -24.54 -18.92 -9.75
CA PHE A 81 -24.91 -17.66 -9.12
C PHE A 81 -24.09 -16.50 -9.72
N GLY A 82 -24.75 -15.38 -9.95
CA GLY A 82 -24.20 -14.11 -10.45
C GLY A 82 -24.31 -13.93 -11.95
N GLU A 83 -24.55 -15.00 -12.73
CA GLU A 83 -24.80 -14.90 -14.18
C GLU A 83 -26.22 -14.37 -14.47
N ASP A 84 -27.20 -14.73 -13.64
CA ASP A 84 -28.56 -14.18 -13.66
C ASP A 84 -28.98 -13.76 -12.24
N PRO A 85 -28.61 -12.55 -11.79
CA PRO A 85 -28.90 -12.07 -10.45
C PRO A 85 -30.39 -12.12 -10.08
N ARG A 86 -31.30 -11.91 -11.04
CA ARG A 86 -32.75 -11.94 -10.79
C ARG A 86 -33.24 -13.37 -10.62
N GLY A 87 -32.84 -14.28 -11.52
CA GLY A 87 -33.15 -15.70 -11.41
C GLY A 87 -32.57 -16.34 -10.14
N ASP A 88 -31.40 -15.90 -9.70
CA ASP A 88 -30.79 -16.31 -8.44
C ASP A 88 -31.65 -15.92 -7.23
N VAL A 89 -32.16 -14.68 -7.19
CA VAL A 89 -33.05 -14.20 -6.13
C VAL A 89 -34.31 -15.06 -6.09
N GLU A 90 -34.97 -15.29 -7.22
CA GLU A 90 -36.15 -16.15 -7.29
C GLU A 90 -35.86 -17.57 -6.78
N MET A 91 -34.67 -18.11 -7.08
CA MET A 91 -34.25 -19.42 -6.62
C MET A 91 -34.06 -19.48 -5.10
N VAL A 92 -33.48 -18.43 -4.51
CA VAL A 92 -33.31 -18.30 -3.06
C VAL A 92 -34.66 -18.14 -2.36
N GLU A 93 -35.57 -17.34 -2.93
CA GLU A 93 -36.88 -17.08 -2.34
C GLU A 93 -37.82 -18.29 -2.37
N LYS A 94 -37.64 -19.21 -3.34
CA LYS A 94 -38.35 -20.50 -3.42
C LYS A 94 -37.94 -21.51 -2.32
N ILE A 95 -36.94 -21.21 -1.49
CA ILE A 95 -36.57 -22.08 -0.36
C ILE A 95 -37.64 -22.04 0.74
N ALA A 96 -38.24 -23.19 1.01
CA ALA A 96 -39.30 -23.34 2.01
C ALA A 96 -38.84 -23.09 3.46
N ASP A 97 -37.57 -23.39 3.78
CA ASP A 97 -37.00 -23.12 5.11
C ASP A 97 -36.62 -21.64 5.25
N SER A 98 -37.44 -20.88 5.97
CA SER A 98 -37.25 -19.45 6.20
C SER A 98 -35.98 -19.08 6.98
N LYS A 99 -35.47 -19.99 7.85
CA LYS A 99 -34.19 -19.78 8.55
C LYS A 99 -33.00 -20.00 7.61
N LEU A 100 -33.08 -21.03 6.75
CA LEU A 100 -32.06 -21.25 5.72
C LEU A 100 -32.04 -20.09 4.72
N ARG A 101 -33.21 -19.66 4.23
CA ARG A 101 -33.35 -18.54 3.30
C ARG A 101 -32.70 -17.25 3.82
N ARG A 102 -32.99 -16.85 5.07
CA ARG A 102 -32.36 -15.67 5.67
C ARG A 102 -30.84 -15.80 5.80
N ARG A 103 -30.33 -16.97 6.18
CA ARG A 103 -28.88 -17.20 6.30
C ARG A 103 -28.14 -17.13 4.97
N ILE A 104 -28.78 -17.52 3.86
CA ILE A 104 -28.15 -17.49 2.53
C ILE A 104 -27.72 -16.06 2.17
N TRP A 105 -28.55 -15.07 2.47
CA TRP A 105 -28.22 -13.65 2.23
C TRP A 105 -27.04 -13.13 3.04
N ASP A 106 -26.65 -13.85 4.09
CA ASP A 106 -25.50 -13.51 4.94
C ASP A 106 -24.21 -14.19 4.51
N TRP A 107 -24.28 -15.08 3.52
CA TRP A 107 -23.15 -15.86 3.08
C TRP A 107 -22.19 -15.04 2.23
N GLU A 108 -20.91 -15.11 2.59
CA GLU A 108 -19.82 -14.36 2.00
C GLU A 108 -19.56 -14.67 0.52
N LYS A 109 -20.15 -15.75 -0.01
CA LYS A 109 -19.98 -16.13 -1.42
C LYS A 109 -21.19 -15.87 -2.31
N ILE A 110 -22.28 -15.29 -1.79
CA ILE A 110 -23.37 -14.82 -2.65
C ILE A 110 -22.82 -13.73 -3.57
N PRO A 111 -22.93 -13.82 -4.90
CA PRO A 111 -22.37 -12.79 -5.77
C PRO A 111 -22.96 -11.42 -5.47
N TYR A 112 -22.13 -10.38 -5.52
CA TYR A 112 -22.57 -9.02 -5.15
C TYR A 112 -23.74 -8.53 -6.01
N ALA A 113 -23.77 -8.85 -7.31
CA ALA A 113 -24.91 -8.53 -8.17
C ALA A 113 -26.21 -9.20 -7.69
N THR A 114 -26.14 -10.47 -7.25
CA THR A 114 -27.27 -11.19 -6.65
C THR A 114 -27.70 -10.56 -5.33
N LEU A 115 -26.75 -10.18 -4.48
CA LEU A 115 -27.03 -9.48 -3.22
C LEU A 115 -27.75 -8.15 -3.47
N CYS A 116 -27.26 -7.32 -4.39
CA CYS A 116 -27.92 -6.07 -4.77
C CYS A 116 -29.32 -6.34 -5.36
N SER A 117 -29.46 -7.34 -6.23
CA SER A 117 -30.78 -7.69 -6.80
C SER A 117 -31.78 -8.13 -5.74
N GLY A 118 -31.35 -8.81 -4.68
CA GLY A 118 -32.22 -9.20 -3.55
C GLY A 118 -32.56 -8.04 -2.63
N ARG A 119 -31.63 -7.11 -2.41
CA ARG A 119 -31.84 -5.89 -1.60
C ARG A 119 -32.77 -4.88 -2.27
N PHE A 120 -32.68 -4.74 -3.59
CA PHE A 120 -33.37 -3.69 -4.36
C PHE A 120 -34.47 -4.23 -5.31
N GLY A 121 -34.84 -5.52 -5.19
CA GLY A 121 -35.88 -6.17 -6.01
C GLY A 121 -37.32 -5.84 -5.60
N ALA A 122 -38.30 -6.26 -6.42
CA ALA A 122 -39.73 -5.95 -6.26
C ALA A 122 -40.39 -6.54 -5.00
N GLU A 123 -39.82 -7.60 -4.41
CA GLU A 123 -40.17 -8.11 -3.09
C GLU A 123 -39.08 -7.69 -2.10
N PHE A 124 -39.23 -6.49 -1.54
CA PHE A 124 -38.28 -5.87 -0.61
C PHE A 124 -38.08 -6.74 0.64
N LEU A 125 -36.90 -7.33 0.81
CA LEU A 125 -36.53 -8.09 2.01
C LEU A 125 -36.12 -7.13 3.14
N ALA A 126 -37.09 -6.68 3.94
CA ALA A 126 -36.90 -5.72 5.05
C ALA A 126 -35.73 -6.08 6.01
N ASP A 127 -35.51 -7.38 6.28
CA ASP A 127 -34.42 -7.87 7.16
C ASP A 127 -32.99 -7.73 6.54
N THR A 128 -32.87 -7.61 5.21
CA THR A 128 -31.55 -7.54 4.52
C THR A 128 -31.09 -6.11 4.26
N ALA A 129 -32.02 -5.15 4.18
CA ALA A 129 -31.74 -3.74 3.98
C ALA A 129 -31.10 -3.06 5.22
N GLN A 130 -31.32 -3.61 6.42
CA GLN A 130 -30.73 -3.10 7.67
C GLN A 130 -29.23 -3.42 7.82
N ARG A 131 -28.65 -4.26 6.96
CA ARG A 131 -27.26 -4.70 7.11
C ARG A 131 -26.33 -3.87 6.23
N ASP A 132 -25.33 -3.24 6.86
CA ASP A 132 -24.30 -2.48 6.14
C ASP A 132 -23.69 -3.37 5.04
N VAL A 133 -23.64 -2.87 3.80
CA VAL A 133 -23.09 -3.63 2.67
C VAL A 133 -21.59 -3.85 2.83
N ASP A 134 -20.91 -2.97 3.55
CA ASP A 134 -19.46 -3.01 3.74
C ASP A 134 -19.03 -4.23 4.58
N GLU A 135 -19.85 -4.61 5.55
CA GLU A 135 -19.73 -5.85 6.33
C GLU A 135 -19.68 -7.10 5.44
N TRP A 136 -20.57 -7.13 4.45
CA TRP A 136 -20.62 -8.22 3.49
C TRP A 136 -19.40 -8.17 2.56
N VAL A 137 -19.00 -6.99 2.09
CA VAL A 137 -17.84 -6.80 1.20
C VAL A 137 -16.56 -7.30 1.87
N LEU A 138 -16.35 -6.99 3.16
CA LEU A 138 -15.17 -7.45 3.91
C LEU A 138 -15.12 -8.98 4.05
N ARG A 139 -16.26 -9.62 4.32
CA ARG A 139 -16.37 -11.09 4.37
C ARG A 139 -16.22 -11.72 3.00
N ASN A 140 -16.78 -11.11 1.96
CA ASN A 140 -16.64 -11.59 0.59
C ASN A 140 -15.20 -11.54 0.09
N GLU A 141 -14.49 -10.45 0.35
CA GLU A 141 -13.09 -10.32 -0.04
C GLU A 141 -12.21 -11.37 0.63
N THR A 142 -12.50 -11.66 1.90
CA THR A 142 -11.90 -12.76 2.65
C THR A 142 -12.09 -14.10 1.93
N TRP A 143 -13.30 -14.39 1.46
CA TRP A 143 -13.60 -15.58 0.66
C TRP A 143 -12.91 -15.57 -0.72
N LEU A 144 -12.88 -14.43 -1.41
CA LEU A 144 -12.25 -14.29 -2.74
C LEU A 144 -10.75 -14.62 -2.72
N ARG A 145 -10.08 -14.35 -1.60
CA ARG A 145 -8.66 -14.65 -1.37
C ARG A 145 -8.38 -16.13 -1.09
N LEU A 146 -9.38 -16.94 -0.75
CA LEU A 146 -9.18 -18.37 -0.50
C LEU A 146 -8.83 -19.10 -1.80
N PRO A 147 -7.96 -20.13 -1.77
CA PRO A 147 -7.66 -20.94 -2.94
C PRO A 147 -8.82 -21.91 -3.25
N GLY A 148 -8.99 -22.26 -4.53
CA GLY A 148 -9.94 -23.31 -4.96
C GLY A 148 -11.15 -22.82 -5.74
N HIS A 149 -11.25 -21.53 -6.03
CA HIS A 149 -12.25 -20.99 -6.96
C HIS A 149 -12.16 -21.66 -8.33
N ARG A 150 -13.30 -21.83 -9.00
CA ARG A 150 -13.39 -22.51 -10.30
C ARG A 150 -12.61 -21.78 -11.39
N ASP A 151 -12.75 -20.46 -11.40
CA ASP A 151 -12.04 -19.56 -12.30
C ASP A 151 -11.64 -18.29 -11.53
N TRP A 152 -10.76 -17.49 -12.14
CA TRP A 152 -10.32 -16.25 -11.52
C TRP A 152 -11.41 -15.17 -11.53
N THR A 153 -12.40 -15.26 -12.42
CA THR A 153 -13.51 -14.29 -12.53
C THR A 153 -14.56 -14.43 -11.44
N SER A 154 -14.51 -15.53 -10.68
CA SER A 154 -15.48 -15.85 -9.62
C SER A 154 -15.60 -14.72 -8.61
N GLY A 155 -16.81 -14.16 -8.49
CA GLY A 155 -17.16 -13.06 -7.59
C GLY A 155 -16.68 -11.66 -8.02
N LEU A 156 -16.07 -11.52 -9.20
CA LEU A 156 -15.76 -10.22 -9.79
C LEU A 156 -16.99 -9.62 -10.50
N LEU A 157 -17.02 -8.29 -10.57
CA LEU A 157 -18.06 -7.52 -11.25
C LEU A 157 -17.60 -7.05 -12.62
N LYS A 158 -18.56 -6.84 -13.51
CA LYS A 158 -18.39 -6.33 -14.88
C LYS A 158 -19.31 -5.14 -15.10
N ILE A 159 -19.05 -4.36 -16.16
CA ILE A 159 -19.91 -3.23 -16.55
C ILE A 159 -21.35 -3.70 -16.80
N SER A 160 -21.55 -4.91 -17.35
CA SER A 160 -22.88 -5.49 -17.56
C SER A 160 -23.70 -5.67 -16.28
N HIS A 161 -23.08 -5.68 -15.10
CA HIS A 161 -23.78 -5.77 -13.82
C HIS A 161 -24.26 -4.40 -13.30
N PHE A 162 -23.80 -3.28 -13.88
CA PHE A 162 -24.12 -1.93 -13.40
C PHE A 162 -25.63 -1.64 -13.25
N PRO A 163 -26.50 -2.02 -14.21
CA PRO A 163 -27.94 -1.81 -14.05
C PRO A 163 -28.56 -2.56 -12.87
N THR A 164 -27.90 -3.63 -12.39
CA THR A 164 -28.35 -4.42 -11.23
C THR A 164 -27.80 -3.87 -9.92
N ILE A 165 -26.53 -3.45 -9.90
CA ILE A 165 -25.86 -3.01 -8.67
C ILE A 165 -26.05 -1.52 -8.37
N PHE A 166 -26.41 -0.71 -9.37
CA PHE A 166 -26.76 0.70 -9.23
C PHE A 166 -28.18 0.95 -9.76
N PRO A 167 -29.23 0.44 -9.08
CA PRO A 167 -30.61 0.51 -9.57
C PRO A 167 -31.14 1.95 -9.64
N ASP A 168 -30.65 2.83 -8.77
CA ASP A 168 -31.03 4.25 -8.71
C ASP A 168 -30.27 5.12 -9.73
N ALA A 169 -29.33 4.55 -10.48
CA ALA A 169 -28.50 5.30 -11.40
C ALA A 169 -29.29 5.80 -12.61
N ARG A 170 -29.09 7.08 -12.95
CA ARG A 170 -29.71 7.68 -14.13
C ARG A 170 -28.89 7.32 -15.37
N THR A 171 -29.56 7.05 -16.48
CA THR A 171 -28.88 6.75 -17.75
C THR A 171 -28.94 7.94 -18.69
N SER A 172 -27.78 8.46 -19.10
CA SER A 172 -27.64 9.48 -20.14
C SER A 172 -26.18 9.64 -20.55
N PRO A 173 -25.85 9.54 -21.85
CA PRO A 173 -25.06 8.46 -22.50
C PRO A 173 -24.04 7.65 -21.63
N SER A 174 -23.59 8.23 -20.52
CA SER A 174 -23.01 7.60 -19.35
C SER A 174 -24.05 7.03 -18.36
N LEU A 175 -23.57 6.31 -17.36
CA LEU A 175 -24.32 6.00 -16.14
C LEU A 175 -23.98 7.05 -15.08
N ILE A 176 -25.00 7.64 -14.44
CA ILE A 176 -24.85 8.72 -13.47
C ILE A 176 -25.23 8.19 -12.09
N LEU A 177 -24.27 8.21 -11.16
CA LEU A 177 -24.44 7.80 -9.76
C LEU A 177 -24.58 9.04 -8.89
N GLU A 178 -25.67 9.13 -8.13
CA GLU A 178 -25.85 10.15 -7.10
C GLU A 178 -25.29 9.63 -5.77
N ARG A 179 -24.35 10.37 -5.17
CA ARG A 179 -23.72 9.97 -3.91
C ARG A 179 -24.53 10.49 -2.74
N ARG A 180 -24.93 9.58 -1.86
CA ARG A 180 -25.59 9.92 -0.59
C ARG A 180 -24.54 10.56 0.33
N GLY A 181 -24.81 11.77 0.82
CA GLY A 181 -23.85 12.67 1.48
C GLY A 181 -22.90 12.05 2.51
N LYS A 182 -23.12 12.31 3.80
CA LYS A 182 -22.25 11.77 4.86
C LYS A 182 -22.67 10.34 5.21
N MET A 183 -21.74 9.41 5.16
CA MET A 183 -21.99 8.00 5.47
C MET A 183 -21.89 7.74 7.00
N PRO A 184 -22.62 6.76 7.56
CA PRO A 184 -22.52 6.39 8.97
C PRO A 184 -21.10 5.96 9.36
N GLY A 185 -20.72 6.22 10.61
CA GLY A 185 -19.35 6.01 11.12
C GLY A 185 -18.54 7.30 11.09
N PHE A 186 -17.22 7.20 10.89
CA PHE A 186 -16.33 8.36 10.83
C PHE A 186 -15.72 8.51 9.43
N THR A 187 -16.00 9.64 8.77
CA THR A 187 -15.48 9.97 7.43
C THR A 187 -14.43 11.10 7.50
N PHE A 188 -13.45 11.04 6.60
CA PHE A 188 -12.44 12.08 6.43
C PHE A 188 -11.87 12.04 4.99
N LEU A 189 -11.11 13.07 4.60
CA LEU A 189 -10.56 13.24 3.24
C LEU A 189 -11.64 13.27 2.12
N ASP A 190 -12.82 13.77 2.45
CA ASP A 190 -14.03 13.76 1.62
C ASP A 190 -14.43 15.15 1.08
N LEU A 191 -13.67 16.21 1.39
CA LEU A 191 -13.95 17.58 0.92
C LEU A 191 -13.95 17.75 -0.61
N LYS A 192 -13.38 16.79 -1.35
CA LYS A 192 -13.37 16.76 -2.83
C LYS A 192 -14.29 15.67 -3.40
N CYS A 193 -15.11 15.03 -2.57
CA CYS A 193 -16.07 14.02 -3.01
C CYS A 193 -17.19 14.70 -3.80
N ASP A 194 -17.24 14.42 -5.11
CA ASP A 194 -18.29 14.94 -5.98
C ASP A 194 -19.65 14.29 -5.60
N SER A 195 -20.73 15.08 -5.54
CA SER A 195 -22.08 14.59 -5.23
C SER A 195 -22.68 13.72 -6.35
N GLU A 196 -22.12 13.82 -7.55
CA GLU A 196 -22.54 13.09 -8.74
C GLU A 196 -21.31 12.53 -9.46
N LEU A 197 -21.39 11.27 -9.92
CA LEU A 197 -20.32 10.59 -10.63
C LEU A 197 -20.82 10.03 -11.96
N HIS A 198 -20.10 10.32 -13.05
CA HIS A 198 -20.35 9.73 -14.36
C HIS A 198 -19.44 8.52 -14.60
N VAL A 199 -20.02 7.40 -15.01
CA VAL A 199 -19.32 6.15 -15.27
C VAL A 199 -19.68 5.62 -16.67
N GLN A 200 -18.73 4.92 -17.31
CA GLN A 200 -18.97 4.19 -18.56
C GLN A 200 -20.14 3.20 -18.41
N SER A 201 -21.05 3.21 -19.39
CA SER A 201 -22.24 2.35 -19.44
C SER A 201 -22.03 1.07 -20.25
N SER A 202 -20.93 0.96 -20.99
CA SER A 202 -20.62 -0.20 -21.83
C SER A 202 -19.12 -0.45 -21.97
N VAL A 203 -18.77 -1.72 -22.18
CA VAL A 203 -17.38 -2.15 -22.43
C VAL A 203 -16.85 -1.59 -23.75
N SER A 204 -17.70 -1.45 -24.77
CA SER A 204 -17.32 -0.81 -26.04
C SER A 204 -16.99 0.67 -25.87
N GLY A 205 -17.76 1.39 -25.05
CA GLY A 205 -17.47 2.78 -24.70
C GLY A 205 -16.14 2.89 -23.95
N PHE A 206 -15.94 2.02 -22.96
CA PHE A 206 -14.69 1.92 -22.22
C PHE A 206 -13.49 1.66 -23.15
N ALA A 207 -13.56 0.65 -24.03
CA ALA A 207 -12.45 0.26 -24.89
C ALA A 207 -12.03 1.38 -25.85
N LYS A 208 -13.01 2.11 -26.41
CA LYS A 208 -12.74 3.29 -27.24
C LYS A 208 -12.04 4.39 -26.44
N THR A 209 -12.58 4.75 -25.28
CA THR A 209 -11.96 5.75 -24.40
C THR A 209 -10.57 5.30 -23.93
N PHE A 210 -10.35 4.01 -23.69
CA PHE A 210 -9.05 3.46 -23.32
C PHE A 210 -8.04 3.62 -24.46
N GLU A 211 -8.42 3.29 -25.71
CA GLU A 211 -7.57 3.51 -26.88
C GLU A 211 -7.21 5.00 -27.03
N ASP A 212 -8.18 5.90 -26.88
CA ASP A 212 -7.99 7.36 -26.96
C ASP A 212 -7.05 7.87 -25.86
N LEU A 213 -7.27 7.48 -24.60
CA LEU A 213 -6.47 7.92 -23.45
C LEU A 213 -5.03 7.38 -23.46
N THR A 214 -4.84 6.18 -24.00
CA THR A 214 -3.52 5.54 -24.13
C THR A 214 -2.80 5.89 -25.43
N GLY A 215 -3.45 6.62 -26.34
CA GLY A 215 -2.92 6.95 -27.66
C GLY A 215 -2.72 5.73 -28.56
N GLY A 216 -3.46 4.64 -28.30
CA GLY A 216 -3.35 3.39 -29.06
C GLY A 216 -2.03 2.64 -28.88
N ILE A 217 -1.21 2.96 -27.87
CA ILE A 217 0.15 2.40 -27.73
C ILE A 217 0.16 0.87 -27.53
N LEU A 218 -0.95 0.29 -27.06
CA LEU A 218 -1.14 -1.15 -26.87
C LEU A 218 -1.90 -1.84 -28.02
N LYS A 219 -2.13 -1.15 -29.13
CA LYS A 219 -2.89 -1.70 -30.26
C LYS A 219 -2.20 -2.94 -30.83
N GLY A 220 -2.98 -4.02 -30.99
CA GLY A 220 -2.47 -5.30 -31.50
C GLY A 220 -1.76 -6.17 -30.45
N LEU A 221 -1.75 -5.80 -29.18
CA LEU A 221 -1.25 -6.64 -28.09
C LEU A 221 -2.04 -7.94 -27.97
N ASP A 222 -1.35 -9.08 -27.81
CA ASP A 222 -1.99 -10.30 -27.36
C ASP A 222 -2.20 -10.24 -25.83
N TRP A 223 -3.46 -10.10 -25.46
CA TRP A 223 -3.90 -9.95 -24.07
C TRP A 223 -3.83 -11.25 -23.25
N ASN A 224 -3.51 -12.39 -23.86
CA ASN A 224 -3.27 -13.61 -23.08
C ASN A 224 -2.17 -13.37 -22.04
N ASN A 225 -2.50 -13.67 -20.78
CA ASN A 225 -1.60 -13.49 -19.62
C ASN A 225 -1.22 -12.04 -19.32
N VAL A 226 -1.93 -11.05 -19.86
CA VAL A 226 -1.69 -9.62 -19.65
C VAL A 226 -2.95 -8.94 -19.11
N PHE A 227 -2.77 -8.10 -18.09
CA PHE A 227 -3.87 -7.38 -17.45
C PHE A 227 -3.45 -5.95 -17.12
N VAL A 228 -4.24 -4.96 -17.53
CA VAL A 228 -4.05 -3.56 -17.12
C VAL A 228 -4.92 -3.29 -15.89
N ALA A 229 -4.39 -2.63 -14.87
CA ALA A 229 -5.17 -2.34 -13.67
C ALA A 229 -4.85 -0.97 -13.06
N GLY A 230 -5.68 -0.54 -12.11
CA GLY A 230 -5.41 0.64 -11.30
C GLY A 230 -5.87 1.96 -11.95
N GLY A 231 -5.00 2.98 -11.85
CA GLY A 231 -5.39 4.37 -12.08
C GLY A 231 -5.89 4.69 -13.49
N ILE A 232 -5.29 4.09 -14.52
CA ILE A 232 -5.71 4.31 -15.91
C ILE A 232 -7.07 3.68 -16.23
N VAL A 233 -7.36 2.50 -15.65
CA VAL A 233 -8.65 1.82 -15.81
C VAL A 233 -9.74 2.60 -15.11
N LEU A 234 -9.49 3.04 -13.88
CA LEU A 234 -10.41 3.94 -13.17
C LEU A 234 -10.64 5.25 -13.94
N GLY A 235 -9.57 5.91 -14.39
CA GLY A 235 -9.69 7.14 -15.17
C GLY A 235 -10.52 6.96 -16.46
N THR A 236 -10.38 5.81 -17.11
CA THR A 236 -11.18 5.45 -18.31
C THR A 236 -12.65 5.18 -17.96
N LEU A 237 -12.92 4.46 -16.86
CA LEU A 237 -14.27 4.25 -16.33
C LEU A 237 -14.98 5.56 -16.01
N LEU A 238 -14.26 6.56 -15.51
CA LEU A 238 -14.80 7.86 -15.11
C LEU A 238 -14.82 8.90 -16.23
N SER A 239 -14.35 8.57 -17.43
CA SER A 239 -14.30 9.49 -18.58
C SER A 239 -15.25 9.06 -19.72
N PRO A 240 -16.56 8.90 -19.48
CA PRO A 240 -17.50 8.60 -20.55
C PRO A 240 -17.57 9.75 -21.57
N PRO A 241 -18.09 9.49 -22.79
CA PRO A 241 -18.17 10.51 -23.85
C PRO A 241 -18.82 11.81 -23.37
N GLY A 242 -18.17 12.94 -23.64
CA GLY A 242 -18.63 14.27 -23.24
C GLY A 242 -18.21 14.73 -21.84
N ILE A 243 -17.67 13.82 -21.01
CA ILE A 243 -17.17 14.14 -19.66
C ILE A 243 -15.64 14.16 -19.67
N ASN A 244 -15.06 15.33 -19.42
CA ASN A 244 -13.62 15.48 -19.33
C ASN A 244 -13.11 15.21 -17.90
N ALA A 245 -13.34 14.00 -17.37
CA ALA A 245 -12.71 13.55 -16.13
C ALA A 245 -11.20 13.29 -16.30
N SER A 246 -10.69 13.39 -17.53
CA SER A 246 -9.32 13.05 -17.90
C SER A 246 -8.27 13.87 -17.13
N SER A 247 -8.57 15.10 -16.67
CA SER A 247 -7.57 15.93 -15.97
C SER A 247 -7.07 15.31 -14.65
N LYS A 248 -7.96 14.70 -13.84
CA LYS A 248 -7.61 14.01 -12.57
C LYS A 248 -6.74 12.76 -12.79
N PHE A 249 -6.77 12.20 -14.01
CA PHE A 249 -6.12 10.94 -14.37
C PHE A 249 -5.12 11.06 -15.54
N ALA A 250 -4.88 12.27 -16.05
CA ALA A 250 -4.10 12.53 -17.26
C ALA A 250 -2.64 12.08 -17.14
N HIS A 251 -2.11 12.08 -15.92
CA HIS A 251 -0.75 11.66 -15.60
C HIS A 251 -0.67 10.21 -15.11
N SER A 252 -1.75 9.43 -15.20
CA SER A 252 -1.72 8.01 -14.82
C SER A 252 -0.95 7.22 -15.87
N ASP A 253 -0.02 6.40 -15.38
CA ASP A 253 0.71 5.44 -16.21
C ASP A 253 -0.16 4.24 -16.55
N ILE A 254 0.26 3.50 -17.57
CA ILE A 254 -0.37 2.24 -17.94
C ILE A 254 0.31 1.13 -17.15
N ASP A 255 -0.24 0.78 -15.98
CA ASP A 255 0.23 -0.31 -15.14
C ASP A 255 -0.20 -1.67 -15.73
N LEU A 256 0.75 -2.39 -16.33
CA LEU A 256 0.59 -3.73 -16.89
C LEU A 256 1.07 -4.80 -15.91
N TYR A 257 0.30 -5.88 -15.83
CA TYR A 257 0.59 -7.06 -15.04
C TYR A 257 0.67 -8.27 -15.95
N ILE A 258 1.71 -9.08 -15.78
CA ILE A 258 1.80 -10.42 -16.38
C ILE A 258 1.35 -11.42 -15.33
N HIS A 259 0.48 -12.36 -15.72
CA HIS A 259 -0.11 -13.32 -14.79
C HIS A 259 -0.12 -14.75 -15.33
N GLY A 260 -0.09 -15.74 -14.43
CA GLY A 260 -0.23 -17.16 -14.78
C GLY A 260 0.89 -17.74 -15.67
N LEU A 261 2.05 -17.08 -15.73
CA LEU A 261 3.24 -17.54 -16.45
C LEU A 261 4.40 -17.79 -15.48
N GLY A 262 5.31 -18.69 -15.86
CA GLY A 262 6.62 -18.83 -15.22
C GLY A 262 7.56 -17.68 -15.57
N PRO A 263 8.71 -17.55 -14.88
CA PRO A 263 9.64 -16.44 -15.10
C PRO A 263 10.15 -16.36 -16.54
N VAL A 264 10.44 -17.49 -17.18
CA VAL A 264 11.00 -17.53 -18.54
C VAL A 264 9.96 -17.06 -19.56
N GLU A 265 8.73 -17.58 -19.47
CA GLU A 265 7.62 -17.18 -20.34
C GLU A 265 7.18 -15.73 -20.10
N ALA A 266 7.20 -15.28 -18.84
CA ALA A 266 6.93 -13.89 -18.50
C ALA A 266 7.97 -12.94 -19.11
N THR A 267 9.26 -13.31 -19.07
CA THR A 267 10.33 -12.53 -19.72
C THR A 267 10.20 -12.55 -21.25
N ALA A 268 9.67 -13.61 -21.85
CA ALA A 268 9.30 -13.61 -23.27
C ALA A 268 8.11 -12.67 -23.56
N LYS A 269 7.08 -12.67 -22.71
CA LYS A 269 5.93 -11.76 -22.82
C LYS A 269 6.33 -10.29 -22.64
N LEU A 270 7.34 -9.98 -21.81
CA LEU A 270 7.93 -8.63 -21.73
C LEU A 270 8.47 -8.14 -23.09
N ARG A 271 9.20 -8.99 -23.82
CA ARG A 271 9.73 -8.65 -25.15
C ARG A 271 8.63 -8.40 -26.15
N GLU A 272 7.57 -9.19 -26.09
CA GLU A 272 6.39 -9.02 -26.94
C GLU A 272 5.71 -7.65 -26.68
N ILE A 273 5.49 -7.30 -25.40
CA ILE A 273 4.93 -6.01 -25.00
C ILE A 273 5.81 -4.85 -25.51
N PHE A 274 7.13 -4.95 -25.36
CA PHE A 274 8.06 -3.93 -25.85
C PHE A 274 8.01 -3.78 -27.38
N LYS A 275 7.92 -4.90 -28.11
CA LYS A 275 7.77 -4.88 -29.57
C LYS A 275 6.48 -4.17 -30.01
N VAL A 276 5.36 -4.46 -29.34
CA VAL A 276 4.06 -3.80 -29.62
C VAL A 276 4.17 -2.31 -29.32
N PHE A 277 4.68 -1.94 -28.15
CA PHE A 277 4.92 -0.54 -27.76
C PHE A 277 5.73 0.19 -28.84
N LYS A 278 6.89 -0.35 -29.22
CA LYS A 278 7.78 0.24 -30.24
C LYS A 278 7.11 0.36 -31.61
N SER A 279 6.29 -0.62 -32.00
CA SER A 279 5.60 -0.61 -33.30
C SER A 279 4.48 0.43 -33.41
N ASN A 280 3.90 0.83 -32.28
CA ASN A 280 2.81 1.82 -32.22
C ASN A 280 3.32 3.26 -31.99
N LEU A 281 4.63 3.45 -31.82
CA LEU A 281 5.21 4.78 -31.72
C LEU A 281 5.24 5.50 -33.08
N PRO A 282 5.19 6.84 -33.11
CA PRO A 282 5.40 7.61 -34.33
C PRO A 282 6.75 7.26 -35.00
N PRO A 283 6.85 7.31 -36.34
CA PRO A 283 8.11 7.06 -37.04
C PRO A 283 9.24 7.95 -36.52
N GLY A 284 10.36 7.34 -36.13
CA GLY A 284 11.53 8.03 -35.58
C GLY A 284 11.42 8.45 -34.12
N ALA A 285 10.32 8.13 -33.43
CA ALA A 285 10.22 8.35 -31.99
C ALA A 285 11.19 7.43 -31.22
N PRO A 286 11.87 7.95 -30.18
CA PRO A 286 12.81 7.18 -29.39
C PRO A 286 12.09 6.19 -28.46
N THR A 287 12.77 5.09 -28.13
CA THR A 287 12.39 4.18 -27.05
C THR A 287 13.37 4.32 -25.91
N PHE A 288 12.89 4.26 -24.67
CA PHE A 288 13.74 4.23 -23.49
C PHE A 288 13.12 3.33 -22.43
N VAL A 289 13.91 2.41 -21.90
CA VAL A 289 13.49 1.38 -20.95
C VAL A 289 14.23 1.61 -19.65
N VAL A 290 13.50 1.72 -18.54
CA VAL A 290 14.07 1.85 -17.19
C VAL A 290 13.57 0.71 -16.32
N ARG A 291 14.49 0.00 -15.68
CA ARG A 291 14.24 -1.13 -14.80
C ARG A 291 14.76 -0.84 -13.40
N ASN A 292 13.90 -0.96 -12.40
CA ASN A 292 14.29 -1.05 -10.99
C ASN A 292 13.92 -2.44 -10.44
N SER A 293 13.94 -2.64 -9.11
CA SER A 293 13.60 -3.94 -8.48
C SER A 293 12.10 -4.28 -8.52
N LYS A 294 11.23 -3.38 -8.97
CA LYS A 294 9.76 -3.51 -8.88
C LYS A 294 9.05 -3.42 -10.23
N THR A 295 9.60 -2.67 -11.18
CA THR A 295 8.96 -2.35 -12.44
C THR A 295 9.98 -2.22 -13.57
N ILE A 296 9.50 -2.49 -14.79
CA ILE A 296 10.12 -2.02 -16.02
C ILE A 296 9.18 -0.99 -16.63
N THR A 297 9.66 0.23 -16.84
CA THR A 297 8.88 1.33 -17.39
C THR A 297 9.41 1.71 -18.76
N LEU A 298 8.51 1.74 -19.74
CA LEU A 298 8.77 2.12 -21.12
C LEU A 298 8.39 3.59 -21.33
N TYR A 299 9.32 4.35 -21.88
CA TYR A 299 9.21 5.76 -22.18
C TYR A 299 9.41 6.01 -23.68
N SER A 300 8.82 7.11 -24.16
CA SER A 300 9.10 7.71 -25.46
C SER A 300 9.05 9.24 -25.31
N SER A 301 8.87 9.99 -26.39
CA SER A 301 8.68 11.44 -26.32
C SER A 301 7.35 11.79 -25.64
N TYR A 302 7.36 12.78 -24.75
CA TYR A 302 6.14 13.40 -24.23
C TYR A 302 5.29 13.91 -25.41
N PRO A 303 3.94 13.70 -25.41
CA PRO A 303 3.09 13.24 -24.32
C PRO A 303 2.75 11.74 -24.31
N THR A 304 3.50 10.90 -25.04
CA THR A 304 3.23 9.44 -25.15
C THR A 304 3.12 8.79 -23.77
N LYS A 305 2.01 8.10 -23.47
CA LYS A 305 1.81 7.49 -22.15
C LYS A 305 2.92 6.49 -21.81
N ARG A 306 3.42 6.55 -20.58
CA ARG A 306 4.39 5.60 -20.05
C ARG A 306 3.70 4.26 -19.80
N VAL A 307 4.38 3.18 -20.17
CA VAL A 307 3.91 1.81 -19.93
C VAL A 307 4.75 1.20 -18.82
N GLN A 308 4.15 0.96 -17.66
CA GLN A 308 4.83 0.42 -16.50
C GLN A 308 4.44 -1.05 -16.31
N ILE A 309 5.40 -1.96 -16.50
CA ILE A 309 5.19 -3.38 -16.31
C ILE A 309 5.63 -3.75 -14.90
N VAL A 310 4.70 -4.27 -14.11
CA VAL A 310 4.91 -4.66 -12.72
C VAL A 310 5.62 -6.01 -12.64
N LEU A 311 6.77 -6.06 -11.97
CA LEU A 311 7.58 -7.27 -11.80
C LEU A 311 7.07 -8.18 -10.67
N LYS A 312 5.75 -8.44 -10.67
CA LYS A 312 5.07 -9.33 -9.72
C LYS A 312 4.25 -10.34 -10.51
N LEU A 313 4.65 -11.62 -10.46
CA LEU A 313 3.94 -12.68 -11.18
C LEU A 313 2.72 -13.14 -10.38
N ALA A 314 1.63 -12.41 -10.56
CA ALA A 314 0.35 -12.79 -9.98
C ALA A 314 -0.16 -14.11 -10.61
N PRO A 315 -0.74 -15.03 -9.83
CA PRO A 315 -1.33 -16.24 -10.41
C PRO A 315 -2.48 -15.95 -11.38
N SER A 316 -3.28 -14.91 -11.10
CA SER A 316 -4.42 -14.50 -11.91
C SER A 316 -4.72 -13.00 -11.83
N PRO A 317 -5.55 -12.45 -12.73
CA PRO A 317 -5.98 -11.05 -12.64
C PRO A 317 -6.73 -10.73 -11.34
N LYS A 318 -7.45 -11.70 -10.75
CA LYS A 318 -8.08 -11.52 -9.44
C LYS A 318 -7.06 -11.25 -8.34
N ASP A 319 -5.93 -11.95 -8.36
CA ASP A 319 -4.85 -11.72 -7.39
C ASP A 319 -4.21 -10.35 -7.57
N VAL A 320 -4.18 -9.81 -8.80
CA VAL A 320 -3.80 -8.41 -9.06
C VAL A 320 -4.78 -7.46 -8.36
N LEU A 321 -6.08 -7.64 -8.56
CA LEU A 321 -7.11 -6.77 -7.96
C LEU A 321 -7.14 -6.82 -6.42
N LEU A 322 -6.94 -8.02 -5.85
CA LEU A 322 -6.89 -8.24 -4.40
C LEU A 322 -5.62 -7.66 -3.73
N ASN A 323 -4.65 -7.18 -4.50
CA ASN A 323 -3.43 -6.56 -3.99
C ASN A 323 -3.48 -5.02 -3.96
N PHE A 324 -4.57 -4.40 -4.43
CA PHE A 324 -4.75 -2.95 -4.31
C PHE A 324 -5.09 -2.55 -2.87
N ASP A 325 -4.47 -1.49 -2.40
CA ASP A 325 -4.59 -0.92 -1.06
C ASP A 325 -5.89 -0.13 -0.85
N LEU A 326 -6.36 0.56 -1.89
CA LEU A 326 -7.60 1.35 -1.87
C LEU A 326 -8.67 0.71 -2.74
N ASP A 327 -9.90 0.74 -2.26
CA ASP A 327 -11.05 0.07 -2.88
C ASP A 327 -11.33 0.56 -4.28
N ILE A 328 -11.27 1.88 -4.49
CA ILE A 328 -11.66 2.49 -5.76
C ILE A 328 -10.75 2.10 -6.94
N CYS A 329 -9.49 1.74 -6.65
CA CYS A 329 -8.51 1.43 -7.70
C CYS A 329 -8.41 -0.07 -8.01
N ALA A 330 -9.21 -0.92 -7.37
CA ALA A 330 -9.24 -2.35 -7.62
C ALA A 330 -10.12 -2.74 -8.83
N ALA A 331 -9.85 -2.09 -9.97
CA ALA A 331 -10.42 -2.39 -11.27
C ALA A 331 -9.32 -2.68 -12.31
N GLY A 332 -9.63 -3.51 -13.30
CA GLY A 332 -8.71 -3.84 -14.38
C GLY A 332 -9.39 -4.28 -15.68
N TYR A 333 -8.61 -4.36 -16.74
CA TYR A 333 -9.04 -4.64 -18.11
C TYR A 333 -8.13 -5.69 -18.74
N ASP A 334 -8.73 -6.72 -19.33
CA ASP A 334 -8.04 -7.85 -19.97
C ASP A 334 -8.00 -7.76 -21.51
N GLY A 335 -8.27 -6.58 -22.07
CA GLY A 335 -8.40 -6.39 -23.52
C GLY A 335 -9.78 -6.72 -24.09
N LYS A 336 -10.67 -7.33 -23.30
CA LYS A 336 -12.03 -7.68 -23.72
C LYS A 336 -13.10 -7.17 -22.77
N GLU A 337 -12.87 -7.23 -21.47
CA GLU A 337 -13.83 -6.98 -20.41
C GLU A 337 -13.17 -6.21 -19.25
N VAL A 338 -13.98 -5.39 -18.57
CA VAL A 338 -13.55 -4.65 -17.37
C VAL A 338 -14.03 -5.40 -16.14
N TYR A 339 -13.09 -5.73 -15.26
CA TYR A 339 -13.34 -6.43 -14.01
C TYR A 339 -13.08 -5.52 -12.82
N MET A 340 -13.89 -5.63 -11.78
CA MET A 340 -13.67 -4.93 -10.51
C MET A 340 -14.12 -5.77 -9.31
N LEU A 341 -13.55 -5.47 -8.15
CA LEU A 341 -14.01 -6.06 -6.89
C LEU A 341 -15.30 -5.39 -6.41
N PRO A 342 -16.14 -6.09 -5.62
CA PRO A 342 -17.33 -5.49 -5.01
C PRO A 342 -17.05 -4.20 -4.23
N ARG A 343 -15.92 -4.14 -3.51
CA ARG A 343 -15.47 -2.92 -2.81
C ARG A 343 -15.28 -1.71 -3.72
N THR A 344 -14.88 -1.93 -4.97
CA THR A 344 -14.73 -0.87 -5.98
C THR A 344 -16.07 -0.34 -6.44
N ALA A 345 -17.04 -1.22 -6.72
CA ALA A 345 -18.38 -0.81 -7.08
C ALA A 345 -19.04 0.00 -5.95
N ARG A 346 -18.90 -0.48 -4.71
CA ARG A 346 -19.33 0.25 -3.52
C ARG A 346 -18.64 1.62 -3.42
N ALA A 347 -17.33 1.71 -3.62
CA ALA A 347 -16.60 2.98 -3.55
C ALA A 347 -16.99 3.96 -4.68
N LEU A 348 -17.41 3.47 -5.85
CA LEU A 348 -17.97 4.32 -6.92
C LEU A 348 -19.26 5.00 -6.45
N GLU A 349 -20.16 4.22 -5.85
CA GLU A 349 -21.47 4.66 -5.34
C GLU A 349 -21.35 5.59 -4.13
N THR A 350 -20.50 5.27 -3.15
CA THR A 350 -20.43 6.04 -1.90
C THR A 350 -19.41 7.17 -1.95
N GLY A 351 -18.37 7.06 -2.77
CA GLY A 351 -17.23 7.98 -2.76
C GLY A 351 -16.22 7.72 -1.62
N TYR A 352 -16.29 6.56 -0.96
CA TYR A 352 -15.39 6.21 0.14
C TYR A 352 -14.68 4.88 -0.06
N ASN A 353 -13.40 4.85 0.32
CA ASN A 353 -12.69 3.61 0.62
C ASN A 353 -12.95 3.25 2.10
N VAL A 354 -13.10 1.97 2.42
CA VAL A 354 -13.27 1.53 3.82
C VAL A 354 -11.93 1.31 4.48
N PHE A 355 -11.82 1.85 5.69
CA PHE A 355 -10.68 1.62 6.55
C PHE A 355 -10.67 0.17 7.06
N THR A 356 -9.50 -0.45 6.99
CA THR A 356 -9.15 -1.66 7.73
C THR A 356 -7.71 -1.53 8.21
N MET A 357 -7.28 -2.37 9.14
CA MET A 357 -5.87 -2.36 9.55
C MET A 357 -4.93 -2.79 8.42
N ASP A 358 -5.41 -3.39 7.33
CA ASP A 358 -4.59 -3.66 6.13
C ASP A 358 -4.10 -2.36 5.46
N LEU A 359 -4.84 -1.24 5.56
CA LEU A 359 -4.40 0.07 5.07
C LEU A 359 -3.15 0.56 5.82
N ILE A 360 -3.07 0.23 7.11
CA ILE A 360 -1.97 0.64 8.01
C ILE A 360 -0.81 -0.36 7.95
N GLN A 361 -1.13 -1.65 8.08
CA GLN A 361 -0.13 -2.72 8.18
C GLN A 361 0.43 -3.13 6.80
N GLY A 362 -0.24 -2.77 5.71
CA GLY A 362 0.14 -3.04 4.33
C GLY A 362 -0.06 -4.49 3.88
N HIS A 363 -0.25 -4.69 2.57
CA HIS A 363 -0.37 -6.04 2.01
C HIS A 363 0.91 -6.87 2.15
N TYR A 364 0.71 -8.18 2.27
CA TYR A 364 1.74 -9.17 2.53
C TYR A 364 2.56 -9.47 1.26
N LEU A 365 3.90 -9.52 1.38
CA LEU A 365 4.86 -9.67 0.28
C LEU A 365 4.67 -8.62 -0.82
N CYS A 366 5.23 -7.44 -0.58
CA CYS A 366 5.79 -6.57 -1.60
C CYS A 366 6.29 -5.32 -0.89
N GLU A 367 7.43 -4.83 -1.34
CA GLU A 367 8.05 -3.53 -1.05
C GLU A 367 7.17 -2.30 -1.42
N ARG A 368 5.87 -2.48 -1.65
CA ARG A 368 4.90 -1.42 -2.05
C ARG A 368 4.33 -0.62 -0.88
N ARG A 369 4.83 -0.83 0.34
CA ARG A 369 4.43 -0.03 1.50
C ARG A 369 4.90 1.43 1.43
N ALA A 370 5.90 1.72 0.61
CA ALA A 370 6.46 3.06 0.48
C ALA A 370 5.37 4.09 0.14
N SER A 371 4.48 3.83 -0.83
CA SER A 371 3.57 4.86 -1.35
C SER A 371 2.15 4.89 -0.73
N GLN A 372 1.85 4.13 0.34
CA GLN A 372 0.46 4.02 0.82
C GLN A 372 -0.10 5.36 1.31
N GLU A 373 0.71 6.12 2.05
CA GLU A 373 0.36 7.47 2.51
C GLU A 373 0.12 8.43 1.33
N GLU A 374 1.03 8.45 0.35
CA GLU A 374 0.86 9.28 -0.85
C GLU A 374 -0.44 8.94 -1.60
N ARG A 375 -0.80 7.65 -1.64
CA ARG A 375 -1.99 7.16 -2.33
C ARG A 375 -3.28 7.57 -1.62
N VAL A 376 -3.35 7.55 -0.29
CA VAL A 376 -4.54 8.00 0.45
C VAL A 376 -4.90 9.44 0.06
N PHE A 377 -3.93 10.35 0.03
CA PHE A 377 -4.16 11.75 -0.33
C PHE A 377 -4.34 11.95 -1.83
N LYS A 378 -3.61 11.20 -2.68
CA LYS A 378 -3.81 11.21 -4.14
C LYS A 378 -5.24 10.84 -4.53
N TYR A 379 -5.85 9.85 -3.86
CA TYR A 379 -7.22 9.45 -4.16
C TYR A 379 -8.26 10.34 -3.47
N ALA A 380 -7.93 10.96 -2.33
CA ALA A 380 -8.71 12.07 -1.79
C ALA A 380 -8.83 13.23 -2.81
N ASP A 381 -7.71 13.60 -3.45
CA ASP A 381 -7.69 14.60 -4.54
C ASP A 381 -8.48 14.20 -5.78
N ARG A 382 -8.72 12.90 -5.96
CA ARG A 382 -9.57 12.34 -7.02
C ARG A 382 -11.04 12.24 -6.63
N GLY A 383 -11.40 12.65 -5.40
CA GLY A 383 -12.77 12.67 -4.89
C GLY A 383 -13.20 11.37 -4.22
N TYR A 384 -12.27 10.68 -3.56
CA TYR A 384 -12.54 9.47 -2.79
C TYR A 384 -11.97 9.57 -1.38
N GLY A 385 -12.85 9.70 -0.39
CA GLY A 385 -12.50 9.79 1.02
C GLY A 385 -12.24 8.43 1.66
N ILE A 386 -12.07 8.43 2.99
CA ILE A 386 -11.96 7.24 3.82
C ILE A 386 -13.14 7.18 4.80
N ARG A 387 -13.73 5.99 4.96
CA ARG A 387 -14.79 5.69 5.93
C ARG A 387 -14.31 4.65 6.93
N ILE A 388 -14.34 5.00 8.22
CA ILE A 388 -14.24 4.06 9.34
C ILE A 388 -15.66 3.64 9.70
N LEU A 389 -15.94 2.33 9.67
CA LEU A 389 -17.27 1.78 9.88
C LEU A 389 -17.76 1.94 11.33
N PRO A 390 -19.08 1.98 11.59
CA PRO A 390 -19.65 2.13 12.93
C PRO A 390 -19.08 1.16 13.97
N HIS A 391 -18.92 -0.12 13.62
CA HIS A 391 -18.39 -1.13 14.55
C HIS A 391 -16.93 -0.88 14.99
N TYR A 392 -16.11 -0.19 14.18
CA TYR A 392 -14.78 0.26 14.62
C TYR A 392 -14.90 1.39 15.65
N VAL A 393 -15.81 2.32 15.41
CA VAL A 393 -16.09 3.44 16.32
C VAL A 393 -16.62 2.92 17.66
N GLU A 394 -17.60 2.01 17.62
CA GLU A 394 -18.15 1.31 18.79
C GLU A 394 -17.05 0.57 19.57
N ALA A 395 -16.20 -0.21 18.87
CA ALA A 395 -15.10 -0.92 19.50
C ALA A 395 -14.10 0.01 20.22
N PHE A 396 -13.91 1.23 19.72
CA PHE A 396 -13.07 2.24 20.38
C PHE A 396 -13.73 2.85 21.63
N VAL A 397 -15.05 3.00 21.62
CA VAL A 397 -15.82 3.50 22.77
C VAL A 397 -15.90 2.45 23.89
N GLU A 398 -16.19 1.20 23.54
CA GLU A 398 -16.50 0.11 24.46
C GLU A 398 -15.28 -0.54 25.12
N ARG A 399 -14.17 -0.70 24.39
CA ARG A 399 -13.05 -1.52 24.87
C ARG A 399 -12.22 -0.82 25.94
N HIS A 400 -12.10 -1.48 27.10
CA HIS A 400 -11.15 -1.11 28.14
C HIS A 400 -9.71 -1.40 27.70
N ASP A 401 -8.79 -0.56 28.19
CA ASP A 401 -7.37 -0.58 27.83
C ASP A 401 -6.73 -1.96 28.04
N PRO A 402 -6.07 -2.55 27.03
CA PRO A 402 -5.32 -3.79 27.21
C PRO A 402 -4.03 -3.57 28.04
N ASP A 403 -3.55 -2.34 28.14
CA ASP A 403 -2.35 -1.95 28.88
C ASP A 403 -2.65 -0.78 29.83
N PRO A 404 -2.03 -0.69 31.03
CA PRO A 404 -2.24 0.45 31.92
C PRO A 404 -1.88 1.77 31.20
N PRO A 405 -2.73 2.81 31.28
CA PRO A 405 -2.51 4.04 30.56
C PRO A 405 -1.19 4.69 31.01
N THR A 406 -0.23 4.76 30.10
CA THR A 406 0.95 5.63 30.30
C THR A 406 0.52 7.08 30.19
N ALA A 407 1.20 8.00 30.90
CA ALA A 407 0.91 9.44 30.95
C ALA A 407 0.91 10.18 29.59
N GLN A 408 1.12 9.48 28.48
CA GLN A 408 1.25 10.02 27.13
C GLN A 408 0.14 9.56 26.17
N GLN A 409 -0.79 8.68 26.57
CA GLN A 409 -1.83 8.18 25.66
C GLN A 409 -2.95 9.21 25.39
N ILE A 410 -3.59 9.10 24.23
CA ILE A 410 -4.80 9.87 23.91
C ILE A 410 -5.94 9.38 24.82
N THR A 411 -6.53 10.31 25.58
CA THR A 411 -7.59 10.02 26.58
C THR A 411 -9.00 10.16 26.01
N SER A 412 -9.18 10.89 24.90
CA SER A 412 -10.47 11.00 24.20
C SER A 412 -10.93 9.62 23.71
N ARG A 413 -12.23 9.36 23.81
CA ARG A 413 -12.90 8.20 23.20
C ARG A 413 -13.71 8.55 21.96
N ASP A 414 -13.48 9.74 21.41
CA ASP A 414 -14.16 10.25 20.22
C ASP A 414 -13.13 10.59 19.14
N LEU A 415 -13.29 9.99 17.96
CA LEU A 415 -12.44 10.22 16.79
C LEU A 415 -12.55 11.65 16.26
N GLY A 416 -13.75 12.26 16.35
CA GLY A 416 -14.02 13.65 16.00
C GLY A 416 -13.26 14.63 16.88
N ILE A 417 -13.20 14.39 18.19
CA ILE A 417 -12.40 15.22 19.11
C ILE A 417 -10.91 15.12 18.78
N ILE A 418 -10.40 13.93 18.44
CA ILE A 418 -9.00 13.76 18.04
C ILE A 418 -8.72 14.52 16.73
N HIS A 419 -9.61 14.42 15.74
CA HIS A 419 -9.49 15.15 14.48
C HIS A 419 -9.50 16.67 14.69
N PHE A 420 -10.46 17.18 15.48
CA PHE A 420 -10.57 18.60 15.80
C PHE A 420 -9.31 19.14 16.52
N THR A 421 -8.78 18.36 17.46
CA THR A 421 -7.53 18.69 18.16
C THR A 421 -6.36 18.79 17.17
N ALA A 422 -6.29 17.87 16.20
CA ALA A 422 -5.27 17.92 15.15
C ALA A 422 -5.44 19.15 14.23
N GLN A 423 -6.67 19.50 13.84
CA GLN A 423 -6.96 20.70 13.06
C GLN A 423 -6.51 21.98 13.76
N LYS A 424 -6.84 22.13 15.05
CA LYS A 424 -6.39 23.26 15.88
C LYS A 424 -4.87 23.33 15.93
N TRP A 425 -4.21 22.20 16.21
CA TRP A 425 -2.76 22.13 16.31
C TRP A 425 -2.07 22.56 14.99
N VAL A 426 -2.52 22.04 13.85
CA VAL A 426 -1.95 22.36 12.53
C VAL A 426 -2.20 23.82 12.15
N THR A 427 -3.40 24.32 12.41
CA THR A 427 -3.76 25.73 12.14
C THR A 427 -2.87 26.68 12.94
N ARG A 428 -2.68 26.42 14.24
CA ARG A 428 -1.77 27.17 15.10
C ARG A 428 -0.33 27.14 14.57
N LEU A 429 0.17 25.95 14.20
CA LEU A 429 1.50 25.77 13.62
C LEU A 429 1.70 26.62 12.36
N ILE A 430 0.75 26.55 11.43
CA ILE A 430 0.80 27.32 10.17
C ILE A 430 0.73 28.82 10.43
N ASN A 431 -0.14 29.26 11.34
CA ASN A 431 -0.27 30.68 11.71
C ASN A 431 1.03 31.20 12.33
N LYS A 432 1.67 30.44 13.22
CA LYS A 432 2.99 30.76 13.77
C LYS A 432 4.01 30.86 12.63
N TYR A 433 3.99 29.94 11.66
CA TYR A 433 4.95 29.91 10.56
C TYR A 433 4.83 31.15 9.66
N ILE A 434 3.59 31.48 9.29
CA ILE A 434 3.29 32.64 8.45
C ILE A 434 3.65 33.95 9.16
N LYS A 435 3.33 34.06 10.47
CA LYS A 435 3.55 35.28 11.26
C LYS A 435 5.03 35.55 11.52
N TRP A 436 5.80 34.54 11.92
CA TRP A 436 7.16 34.75 12.40
C TRP A 436 8.23 34.50 11.34
N GLY A 437 7.93 33.68 10.32
CA GLY A 437 8.93 33.19 9.38
C GLY A 437 10.10 32.50 10.09
N HIS A 438 11.08 32.02 9.32
CA HIS A 438 12.30 31.38 9.84
C HIS A 438 13.29 32.37 10.49
N THR A 439 12.81 33.43 11.15
CA THR A 439 13.62 34.57 11.62
C THR A 439 14.61 34.23 12.73
N LEU A 440 14.54 33.02 13.31
CA LEU A 440 15.46 32.57 14.36
C LEU A 440 16.40 31.43 13.91
N TYR A 441 15.90 30.44 13.14
CA TYR A 441 16.70 29.34 12.56
C TYR A 441 16.04 28.81 11.28
N PRO A 442 16.75 28.65 10.15
CA PRO A 442 16.18 28.14 8.91
C PRO A 442 15.83 26.65 8.96
N PRO A 443 14.86 26.18 8.14
CA PRO A 443 14.48 24.79 8.10
C PRO A 443 15.65 23.98 7.51
N SER A 444 16.12 22.96 8.21
CA SER A 444 17.19 22.08 7.73
C SER A 444 16.70 21.01 6.73
N ALA A 445 15.59 21.27 6.04
CA ALA A 445 15.11 20.39 5.00
C ALA A 445 16.01 20.54 3.76
N PRO A 446 16.59 19.45 3.22
CA PRO A 446 17.60 19.53 2.15
C PRO A 446 17.13 20.19 0.85
N GLN A 447 15.84 20.51 0.72
CA GLN A 447 15.23 21.06 -0.50
C GLN A 447 14.60 22.45 -0.30
N TRP A 448 14.69 23.06 0.89
CA TRP A 448 14.21 24.43 1.11
C TRP A 448 15.36 25.43 1.05
N PRO A 449 15.23 26.53 0.29
CA PRO A 449 16.28 27.54 0.20
C PRO A 449 16.58 28.15 1.58
N ASN A 450 17.87 28.34 1.90
CA ASN A 450 18.27 29.14 3.07
C ASN A 450 17.66 30.56 2.93
N PRO A 451 16.82 31.02 3.87
CA PRO A 451 16.25 32.36 3.89
C PRO A 451 17.30 33.48 3.78
N GLU A 452 18.53 33.28 4.26
CA GLU A 452 19.63 34.24 4.09
C GLU A 452 19.94 34.52 2.61
N ASN A 453 19.67 33.54 1.73
CA ASN A 453 19.85 33.68 0.28
C ASN A 453 18.60 34.22 -0.44
N HIS A 454 17.46 34.37 0.26
CA HIS A 454 16.17 34.82 -0.30
C HIS A 454 15.40 35.79 0.63
N PRO A 455 15.98 36.95 0.99
CA PRO A 455 15.34 37.94 1.86
C PRO A 455 14.04 38.55 1.29
N ASN A 456 13.77 38.35 -0.01
CA ASN A 456 12.61 38.87 -0.74
C ASN A 456 11.60 37.77 -1.17
N SER A 457 11.48 36.67 -0.42
CA SER A 457 10.43 35.68 -0.72
C SER A 457 9.04 36.31 -0.62
N SER A 458 8.24 36.17 -1.67
CA SER A 458 6.88 36.72 -1.71
C SER A 458 5.99 36.08 -0.64
N LEU A 459 4.92 36.77 -0.23
CA LEU A 459 3.92 36.22 0.70
C LEU A 459 3.33 34.89 0.19
N GLU A 460 3.25 34.72 -1.13
CA GLU A 460 2.84 33.45 -1.76
C GLU A 460 3.82 32.30 -1.53
N MET A 461 5.14 32.54 -1.56
CA MET A 461 6.16 31.52 -1.26
C MET A 461 6.09 31.08 0.21
N ARG A 462 5.73 31.97 1.14
CA ARG A 462 5.57 31.64 2.57
C ARG A 462 4.35 30.77 2.88
N ARG A 463 3.42 30.63 1.93
CA ARG A 463 2.21 29.79 2.06
C ARG A 463 2.37 28.41 1.43
N GLU A 464 3.57 28.03 1.02
CA GLU A 464 3.85 26.73 0.42
C GLU A 464 4.32 25.73 1.48
N PHE A 465 3.58 24.64 1.67
CA PHE A 465 3.83 23.62 2.69
C PHE A 465 3.96 22.23 2.07
N SER A 466 4.39 21.25 2.87
CA SER A 466 4.51 19.85 2.47
C SER A 466 4.24 18.94 3.65
N HIS A 467 3.82 17.70 3.38
CA HIS A 467 3.57 16.71 4.45
C HIS A 467 4.83 16.41 5.27
N SER A 468 6.03 16.60 4.73
CA SER A 468 7.28 16.44 5.47
C SER A 468 7.45 17.39 6.65
N MET A 469 6.71 18.51 6.68
CA MET A 469 6.80 19.50 7.75
C MET A 469 6.16 19.04 9.07
N LEU A 470 5.32 18.01 9.03
CA LEU A 470 4.60 17.49 10.20
C LEU A 470 5.23 16.23 10.81
N GLU A 471 6.36 15.77 10.25
CA GLU A 471 7.10 14.60 10.74
C GLU A 471 7.79 14.90 12.08
N SER A 472 7.80 13.91 12.99
CA SER A 472 8.80 13.85 14.08
C SER A 472 9.79 12.71 13.80
N ARG A 473 11.10 13.00 13.89
CA ARG A 473 12.17 11.99 13.62
C ARG A 473 12.22 10.83 14.63
N ILE A 474 11.29 10.78 15.58
CA ILE A 474 11.32 9.95 16.78
C ILE A 474 10.14 8.94 16.82
N GLN A 475 9.11 9.10 15.98
CA GLN A 475 7.92 8.23 15.97
C GLN A 475 8.19 6.86 15.31
N MET A 476 9.00 6.03 15.99
CA MET A 476 9.30 4.67 15.56
C MET A 476 8.23 3.68 16.05
N SER A 477 7.54 3.01 15.12
CA SER A 477 6.69 1.85 15.46
C SER A 477 7.48 0.54 15.38
N SER A 478 7.15 -0.40 16.26
CA SER A 478 7.55 -1.82 16.14
C SER A 478 6.68 -2.58 15.14
N GLU A 479 5.54 -1.98 14.75
CA GLU A 479 4.68 -2.52 13.72
C GLU A 479 5.37 -2.44 12.35
N PRO A 480 4.88 -3.19 11.36
CA PRO A 480 5.45 -3.17 10.03
C PRO A 480 5.15 -1.87 9.24
N VAL A 481 4.33 -0.97 9.81
CA VAL A 481 4.30 0.47 9.50
C VAL A 481 5.64 0.99 9.97
N GLY A 482 6.49 1.44 9.08
CA GLY A 482 7.85 1.78 9.48
C GLY A 482 7.94 2.99 10.42
N LYS A 483 9.11 3.59 10.41
CA LYS A 483 9.57 4.50 11.45
C LYS A 483 9.08 5.96 11.31
N ARG A 484 8.33 6.34 10.27
CA ARG A 484 8.12 7.75 9.86
C ARG A 484 6.81 8.04 9.12
N SER A 485 5.96 7.05 8.86
CA SER A 485 4.71 7.25 8.13
C SER A 485 3.69 8.09 8.90
N CYS A 486 2.95 8.93 8.19
CA CYS A 486 1.79 9.62 8.77
C CYS A 486 0.68 8.65 9.18
N LEU A 487 0.68 7.42 8.65
CA LEU A 487 -0.22 6.33 9.03
C LEU A 487 0.19 5.64 10.33
N SER A 488 1.28 6.05 10.98
CA SER A 488 1.75 5.41 12.21
C SER A 488 0.79 5.56 13.40
N GLY A 489 -0.11 6.55 13.41
CA GLY A 489 -1.13 6.71 14.44
C GLY A 489 -2.25 7.64 13.99
N PHE A 490 -3.47 7.44 14.49
CA PHE A 490 -4.64 8.21 14.03
C PHE A 490 -4.47 9.72 14.22
N GLY A 491 -3.99 10.15 15.40
CA GLY A 491 -3.79 11.58 15.67
C GLY A 491 -2.76 12.23 14.73
N LEU A 492 -1.71 11.50 14.33
CA LEU A 492 -0.72 12.02 13.36
C LEU A 492 -1.34 12.08 11.96
N LEU A 493 -2.07 11.06 11.54
CA LEU A 493 -2.81 11.06 10.28
C LEU A 493 -3.75 12.28 10.22
N MET A 494 -4.52 12.54 11.29
CA MET A 494 -5.42 13.70 11.36
C MET A 494 -4.70 15.04 11.24
N ARG A 495 -3.43 15.16 11.67
CA ARG A 495 -2.62 16.38 11.41
C ARG A 495 -2.31 16.52 9.91
N HIS A 496 -1.98 15.43 9.23
CA HIS A 496 -1.77 15.47 7.77
C HIS A 496 -3.08 15.74 7.01
N VAL A 497 -4.20 15.20 7.48
CA VAL A 497 -5.54 15.49 6.95
C VAL A 497 -5.85 16.98 7.10
N ALA A 498 -5.68 17.56 8.29
CA ALA A 498 -5.89 19.00 8.52
C ALA A 498 -5.03 19.88 7.59
N LEU A 499 -3.79 19.49 7.33
CA LEU A 499 -2.93 20.18 6.37
C LEU A 499 -3.50 20.13 4.95
N TRP A 500 -3.98 18.96 4.51
CA TRP A 500 -4.65 18.82 3.22
C TRP A 500 -5.95 19.63 3.16
N GLU A 501 -6.77 19.62 4.20
CA GLU A 501 -8.02 20.39 4.25
C GLU A 501 -7.79 21.90 4.11
N LEU A 502 -6.74 22.44 4.76
CA LEU A 502 -6.34 23.84 4.60
C LEU A 502 -5.90 24.16 3.16
N ALA A 503 -5.28 23.20 2.48
CA ALA A 503 -4.93 23.34 1.07
C ALA A 503 -6.16 23.32 0.16
N VAL A 504 -7.12 22.42 0.42
CA VAL A 504 -8.40 22.37 -0.32
C VAL A 504 -9.20 23.66 -0.12
N LYS A 505 -9.19 24.24 1.09
CA LYS A 505 -9.82 25.53 1.42
C LYS A 505 -9.06 26.75 0.85
N GLY A 506 -7.91 26.55 0.19
CA GLY A 506 -7.12 27.62 -0.41
C GLY A 506 -6.33 28.47 0.59
N THR A 507 -6.24 28.05 1.85
CA THR A 507 -5.48 28.77 2.90
C THR A 507 -3.97 28.67 2.65
N ILE A 508 -3.52 27.51 2.16
CA ILE A 508 -2.12 27.20 1.85
C ILE A 508 -1.98 26.55 0.46
N LYS A 509 -0.77 26.55 -0.10
CA LYS A 509 -0.36 25.71 -1.22
C LYS A 509 0.34 24.47 -0.67
N LEU A 510 -0.06 23.28 -1.07
CA LEU A 510 0.54 22.02 -0.61
C LEU A 510 1.31 21.36 -1.75
N LYS A 511 2.60 21.07 -1.53
CA LYS A 511 3.41 20.28 -2.45
C LYS A 511 2.97 18.82 -2.36
N SER A 512 2.44 18.28 -3.45
CA SER A 512 1.95 16.90 -3.52
C SER A 512 3.06 15.85 -3.49
N ASP A 513 4.31 16.25 -3.73
CA ASP A 513 5.43 15.34 -3.97
C ASP A 513 6.49 15.33 -2.84
N VAL A 514 6.29 16.13 -1.79
CA VAL A 514 7.23 16.22 -0.66
C VAL A 514 6.57 15.64 0.59
N TRP A 515 6.95 14.39 0.89
CA TRP A 515 6.45 13.62 2.03
C TRP A 515 7.51 13.45 3.10
N ALA A 516 7.03 13.25 4.33
CA ALA A 516 7.75 12.97 5.58
C ALA A 516 8.54 11.66 5.54
N THR A 517 9.32 11.42 4.50
CA THR A 517 10.11 10.22 4.28
C THR A 517 9.36 8.91 4.53
N GLU A 518 8.76 8.34 3.49
CA GLU A 518 8.39 6.92 3.44
C GLU A 518 9.55 6.08 4.01
N GLU A 519 9.30 5.03 4.76
CA GLU A 519 10.30 4.51 5.73
C GLU A 519 11.47 3.74 5.11
N TYR A 520 11.50 3.69 3.78
CA TYR A 520 12.61 3.26 2.96
C TYR A 520 13.49 4.43 2.45
N ARG A 521 13.06 5.68 2.67
CA ARG A 521 13.77 6.95 2.46
C ARG A 521 14.61 7.32 3.70
N ASP A 522 15.45 6.42 4.21
CA ASP A 522 16.64 6.87 4.94
C ASP A 522 17.54 7.53 3.87
N VAL A 523 17.32 8.82 3.66
CA VAL A 523 17.93 9.78 2.73
C VAL A 523 19.37 9.41 2.36
N ALA A 524 19.62 8.85 1.17
CA ALA A 524 20.87 9.19 0.49
C ALA A 524 20.89 10.72 0.34
N GLN A 525 22.05 11.38 0.29
CA GLN A 525 22.16 12.86 0.31
C GLN A 525 21.23 13.60 -0.68
N ASP A 526 20.66 12.90 -1.66
CA ASP A 526 19.73 13.37 -2.70
C ASP A 526 18.22 13.31 -2.37
N GLY A 527 17.78 12.63 -1.29
CA GLY A 527 16.38 12.65 -0.82
C GLY A 527 15.37 11.79 -1.61
N LEU A 528 15.82 10.79 -2.37
CA LEU A 528 14.94 9.87 -3.14
C LEU A 528 14.65 8.55 -2.39
N SER A 529 13.53 7.89 -2.72
CA SER A 529 13.25 6.52 -2.27
C SER A 529 14.30 5.56 -2.81
N TYR A 530 14.59 4.53 -2.03
CA TYR A 530 15.66 3.59 -2.32
C TYR A 530 15.46 2.81 -3.65
N ASP A 531 14.21 2.65 -4.09
CA ASP A 531 13.79 1.94 -5.31
C ASP A 531 13.35 2.85 -6.47
N ASP A 532 13.26 4.17 -6.23
CA ASP A 532 12.72 5.08 -7.23
C ASP A 532 13.85 5.67 -8.10
N PRO A 533 13.62 5.81 -9.42
CA PRO A 533 14.50 6.62 -10.25
C PRO A 533 14.48 8.08 -9.76
N PRO A 534 15.51 8.88 -10.09
CA PRO A 534 15.51 10.30 -9.77
C PRO A 534 14.27 10.97 -10.35
N LYS A 535 13.69 11.89 -9.58
CA LYS A 535 12.54 12.67 -10.01
C LYS A 535 12.90 13.46 -11.26
N TYR A 536 12.18 13.19 -12.34
CA TYR A 536 12.27 13.94 -13.57
C TYR A 536 10.85 14.17 -14.10
N PRO A 537 10.36 15.43 -14.14
CA PRO A 537 8.97 15.72 -14.47
C PRO A 537 8.55 15.16 -15.83
N TRP A 538 7.39 14.48 -15.86
CA TRP A 538 6.78 14.03 -17.10
C TRP A 538 5.85 15.11 -17.67
N ASP A 539 6.45 16.13 -18.25
CA ASP A 539 5.76 17.29 -18.85
C ASP A 539 6.37 17.68 -20.21
N LYS A 540 5.94 18.82 -20.77
CA LYS A 540 6.41 19.34 -22.06
C LYS A 540 7.92 19.63 -22.14
N HIS A 541 8.62 19.68 -21.00
CA HIS A 541 10.06 19.86 -20.89
C HIS A 541 10.82 18.54 -20.74
N PHE A 542 10.12 17.40 -20.68
CA PHE A 542 10.73 16.09 -20.59
C PHE A 542 11.60 15.81 -21.84
N THR A 543 12.86 15.44 -21.62
CA THR A 543 13.75 14.91 -22.66
C THR A 543 14.35 13.58 -22.18
N ILE A 544 14.51 12.63 -23.11
CA ILE A 544 15.15 11.34 -22.78
C ILE A 544 16.61 11.55 -22.38
N ASP A 545 17.35 12.38 -23.11
CA ASP A 545 18.77 12.65 -22.79
C ASP A 545 18.93 13.32 -21.42
N GLY A 546 18.06 14.27 -21.08
CA GLY A 546 18.03 14.85 -19.75
C GLY A 546 17.73 13.80 -18.68
N PHE A 547 16.74 12.93 -18.91
CA PHE A 547 16.41 11.89 -17.94
C PHE A 547 17.53 10.85 -17.78
N LYS A 548 18.17 10.41 -18.89
CA LYS A 548 19.36 9.55 -18.89
C LYS A 548 20.48 10.18 -18.07
N TYR A 549 20.79 11.45 -18.32
CA TYR A 549 21.79 12.18 -17.54
C TYR A 549 21.47 12.17 -16.04
N HIS A 550 20.22 12.46 -15.65
CA HIS A 550 19.80 12.40 -14.24
C HIS A 550 19.93 10.99 -13.64
N LEU A 551 19.55 9.95 -14.37
CA LEU A 551 19.70 8.55 -13.95
C LEU A 551 21.18 8.18 -13.75
N GLU A 552 22.05 8.55 -14.69
CA GLU A 552 23.49 8.31 -14.61
C GLU A 552 24.11 9.04 -13.41
N GLN A 553 23.79 10.32 -13.22
CA GLN A 553 24.30 11.10 -12.09
C GLN A 553 23.86 10.52 -10.75
N HIS A 554 22.60 10.07 -10.65
CA HIS A 554 22.08 9.43 -9.45
C HIS A 554 22.79 8.10 -9.14
N GLU A 555 22.97 7.22 -10.13
CA GLU A 555 23.69 5.96 -9.94
C GLU A 555 25.18 6.19 -9.61
N GLN A 556 25.83 7.15 -10.28
CA GLN A 556 27.23 7.53 -9.99
C GLN A 556 27.39 8.06 -8.57
N THR A 557 26.51 8.97 -8.14
CA THR A 557 26.52 9.52 -6.78
C THR A 557 26.35 8.41 -5.75
N ARG A 558 25.37 7.51 -5.94
CA ARG A 558 25.15 6.37 -5.03
C ARG A 558 26.33 5.41 -4.97
N ALA A 559 26.97 5.14 -6.11
CA ALA A 559 28.16 4.30 -6.17
C ALA A 559 29.35 4.95 -5.43
N GLN A 560 29.60 6.24 -5.67
CA GLN A 560 30.66 7.01 -5.00
C GLN A 560 30.43 7.09 -3.49
N THR A 561 29.23 7.50 -3.04
CA THR A 561 28.88 7.56 -1.62
C THR A 561 29.05 6.21 -0.95
N SER A 562 28.55 5.13 -1.58
CA SER A 562 28.72 3.78 -1.04
C SER A 562 30.19 3.39 -0.93
N ARG A 563 31.01 3.72 -1.94
CA ARG A 563 32.44 3.39 -1.97
C ARG A 563 33.21 4.14 -0.88
N SER A 564 32.97 5.45 -0.74
CA SER A 564 33.57 6.26 0.33
C SER A 564 33.24 5.71 1.71
N MET A 565 31.96 5.43 1.98
CA MET A 565 31.53 4.86 3.26
C MET A 565 32.17 3.50 3.54
N THR A 566 32.34 2.65 2.51
CA THR A 566 32.96 1.34 2.70
C THR A 566 34.47 1.43 2.93
N ILE A 567 35.15 2.40 2.30
CA ILE A 567 36.57 2.68 2.56
C ILE A 567 36.76 3.16 4.00
N GLU A 568 35.93 4.11 4.46
CA GLU A 568 35.94 4.60 5.85
C GLU A 568 35.70 3.48 6.87
N ALA A 569 34.89 2.49 6.50
CA ALA A 569 34.61 1.30 7.32
C ALA A 569 35.64 0.16 7.14
N GLY A 570 36.76 0.38 6.44
CA GLY A 570 37.84 -0.61 6.30
C GLY A 570 37.51 -1.78 5.35
N ILE A 571 36.55 -1.61 4.46
CA ILE A 571 36.06 -2.64 3.55
C ILE A 571 36.60 -2.43 2.13
N ALA A 572 37.33 -3.42 1.63
CA ALA A 572 37.82 -3.44 0.25
C ALA A 572 36.77 -4.02 -0.71
N ILE A 573 36.34 -3.21 -1.67
CA ILE A 573 35.48 -3.61 -2.79
C ILE A 573 36.32 -3.60 -4.07
N PRO A 574 36.21 -4.62 -4.94
CA PRO A 574 36.91 -4.64 -6.23
C PRO A 574 36.58 -3.39 -7.06
N GLU A 575 37.59 -2.86 -7.76
CA GLU A 575 37.42 -1.63 -8.54
C GLU A 575 36.43 -1.78 -9.69
N ASP A 576 36.29 -3.00 -10.22
CA ASP A 576 35.42 -3.39 -11.32
C ASP A 576 33.98 -3.69 -10.88
N PHE A 577 33.69 -3.75 -9.58
CA PHE A 577 32.33 -3.95 -9.09
C PHE A 577 31.47 -2.69 -9.26
N LYS A 578 30.62 -2.70 -10.29
CA LYS A 578 29.59 -1.68 -10.50
C LYS A 578 28.32 -2.01 -9.72
N LYS A 579 28.11 -1.32 -8.60
CA LYS A 579 26.82 -1.30 -7.91
C LYS A 579 25.77 -0.65 -8.82
N THR A 580 24.66 -1.33 -9.05
CA THR A 580 23.58 -0.86 -9.92
C THR A 580 22.24 -1.12 -9.25
N ARG A 581 21.37 -0.12 -9.23
CA ARG A 581 20.02 -0.16 -8.63
C ARG A 581 18.92 0.07 -9.63
N THR A 582 19.22 0.91 -10.61
CA THR A 582 18.38 1.17 -11.76
C THR A 582 19.19 0.90 -13.01
N SER A 583 18.64 0.07 -13.88
CA SER A 583 19.22 -0.24 -15.19
C SER A 583 18.38 0.40 -16.27
N PHE A 584 19.00 0.88 -17.34
CA PHE A 584 18.28 1.54 -18.41
C PHE A 584 19.03 1.44 -19.73
N SER A 585 18.28 1.34 -20.83
CA SER A 585 18.78 1.35 -22.20
C SER A 585 17.65 1.79 -23.16
N ASP A 586 17.97 2.01 -24.42
CA ASP A 586 16.99 2.26 -25.48
C ASP A 586 16.29 0.98 -25.96
N ASP A 587 16.79 -0.21 -25.58
CA ASP A 587 16.24 -1.50 -25.97
C ASP A 587 16.03 -2.47 -24.78
N MET A 588 15.01 -3.31 -24.87
CA MET A 588 14.67 -4.29 -23.84
C MET A 588 15.72 -5.39 -23.72
N GLU A 589 16.34 -5.85 -24.81
CA GLU A 589 17.33 -6.93 -24.74
C GLU A 589 18.56 -6.50 -23.95
N GLU A 590 18.98 -5.24 -24.09
CA GLU A 590 20.10 -4.70 -23.32
C GLU A 590 19.76 -4.61 -21.82
N VAL A 591 18.55 -4.18 -21.45
CA VAL A 591 18.12 -4.13 -20.03
C VAL A 591 18.04 -5.53 -19.38
N LEU A 592 17.83 -6.57 -20.18
CA LEU A 592 17.81 -7.97 -19.73
C LEU A 592 19.19 -8.64 -19.74
N ASP A 593 20.17 -8.05 -20.42
CA ASP A 593 21.54 -8.57 -20.52
C ASP A 593 22.27 -8.55 -19.16
N GLU A 594 23.23 -9.45 -19.00
CA GLU A 594 24.03 -9.60 -17.78
C GLU A 594 24.79 -8.32 -17.40
N SER A 595 25.22 -7.52 -18.38
CA SER A 595 25.86 -6.22 -18.15
C SER A 595 24.95 -5.17 -17.48
N HIS A 596 23.64 -5.40 -17.51
CA HIS A 596 22.58 -4.50 -17.05
C HIS A 596 21.81 -5.05 -15.86
N HIS A 597 22.23 -6.19 -15.29
CA HIS A 597 21.61 -6.74 -14.09
C HIS A 597 21.78 -5.80 -12.89
N ILE A 598 20.74 -5.73 -12.06
CA ILE A 598 20.80 -4.98 -10.81
C ILE A 598 21.70 -5.74 -9.84
N ARG A 599 22.72 -5.06 -9.29
CA ARG A 599 23.73 -5.63 -8.41
C ARG A 599 23.86 -4.79 -7.16
N MET A 600 23.51 -5.37 -6.03
CA MET A 600 23.54 -4.72 -4.72
C MET A 600 24.63 -5.31 -3.83
N LEU A 601 25.24 -4.46 -3.02
CA LEU A 601 26.25 -4.88 -2.05
C LEU A 601 25.58 -5.30 -0.74
N LEU A 602 25.93 -6.47 -0.23
CA LEU A 602 25.46 -7.01 1.05
C LEU A 602 26.61 -7.50 1.93
N TYR A 603 26.35 -7.47 3.24
CA TYR A 603 27.23 -7.94 4.30
C TYR A 603 26.48 -9.00 5.08
N LEU A 604 26.85 -10.25 4.87
CA LEU A 604 26.09 -11.39 5.38
C LEU A 604 27.04 -12.37 6.07
N PRO A 605 26.60 -13.02 7.16
CA PRO A 605 27.29 -14.19 7.67
C PRO A 605 27.45 -15.24 6.56
N LYS A 606 28.64 -15.85 6.45
CA LYS A 606 28.95 -16.86 5.43
C LYS A 606 27.95 -18.02 5.45
N SER A 607 27.54 -18.45 6.63
CA SER A 607 26.50 -19.46 6.84
C SER A 607 25.16 -19.09 6.19
N LEU A 608 24.80 -17.80 6.21
CA LEU A 608 23.60 -17.29 5.56
C LEU A 608 23.76 -17.24 4.04
N VAL A 609 24.92 -16.84 3.53
CA VAL A 609 25.20 -16.82 2.07
C VAL A 609 25.01 -18.21 1.46
N GLU A 610 25.62 -19.23 2.08
CA GLU A 610 25.49 -20.63 1.64
C GLU A 610 24.04 -21.11 1.69
N TYR A 611 23.33 -20.79 2.77
CA TYR A 611 21.92 -21.13 2.92
C TYR A 611 21.02 -20.48 1.86
N VAL A 612 21.21 -19.19 1.60
CA VAL A 612 20.44 -18.41 0.63
C VAL A 612 20.65 -18.93 -0.78
N ASN A 613 21.92 -19.13 -1.19
CA ASN A 613 22.22 -19.66 -2.51
C ASN A 613 21.60 -21.04 -2.70
N LYS A 614 21.69 -21.92 -1.69
CA LYS A 614 21.06 -23.23 -1.73
C LYS A 614 19.54 -23.15 -1.87
N ILE A 615 18.85 -22.43 -0.98
CA ILE A 615 17.38 -22.45 -0.96
C ILE A 615 16.77 -21.75 -2.18
N VAL A 616 17.40 -20.70 -2.70
CA VAL A 616 16.93 -19.98 -3.89
C VAL A 616 17.14 -20.81 -5.15
N THR A 617 18.31 -21.43 -5.32
CA THR A 617 18.56 -22.30 -6.48
C THR A 617 17.67 -23.55 -6.48
N GLU A 618 17.47 -24.19 -5.32
CA GLU A 618 16.49 -25.28 -5.16
C GLU A 618 15.07 -24.81 -5.53
N ALA A 619 14.66 -23.62 -5.08
CA ALA A 619 13.35 -23.08 -5.39
C ALA A 619 13.14 -22.77 -6.87
N LEU A 620 14.16 -22.20 -7.52
CA LEU A 620 14.15 -21.94 -8.97
C LEU A 620 14.10 -23.25 -9.77
N ALA A 621 14.85 -24.26 -9.37
CA ALA A 621 14.82 -25.58 -10.01
C ALA A 621 13.43 -26.23 -9.88
N ASP A 622 12.80 -26.15 -8.71
CA ASP A 622 11.45 -26.70 -8.48
C ASP A 622 10.37 -26.06 -9.36
N ILE A 623 10.53 -24.79 -9.75
CA ILE A 623 9.61 -24.09 -10.67
C ILE A 623 10.05 -24.19 -12.14
N GLY A 624 11.02 -25.04 -12.46
CA GLY A 624 11.43 -25.37 -13.83
C GLY A 624 12.52 -24.48 -14.44
N VAL A 625 13.21 -23.66 -13.65
CA VAL A 625 14.37 -22.90 -14.13
C VAL A 625 15.59 -23.82 -14.24
N ASN A 626 16.13 -23.94 -15.45
CA ASN A 626 17.30 -24.77 -15.72
C ASN A 626 18.59 -24.08 -15.27
N ASN A 627 19.48 -24.80 -14.58
CA ASN A 627 20.79 -24.32 -14.13
C ASN A 627 20.73 -22.94 -13.43
N PRO A 628 19.94 -22.79 -12.35
CA PRO A 628 19.75 -21.50 -11.70
C PRO A 628 21.07 -20.94 -11.18
N ARG A 629 21.30 -19.64 -11.43
CA ARG A 629 22.48 -18.92 -10.94
C ARG A 629 22.34 -18.65 -9.44
N ASN A 630 23.48 -18.57 -8.76
CA ASN A 630 23.48 -18.16 -7.36
C ASN A 630 23.09 -16.67 -7.25
N PRO A 631 22.08 -16.30 -6.44
CA PRO A 631 21.72 -14.90 -6.24
C PRO A 631 22.83 -14.09 -5.55
N LEU A 632 23.65 -14.74 -4.73
CA LEU A 632 24.73 -14.11 -3.98
C LEU A 632 26.10 -14.60 -4.47
N THR A 633 26.95 -13.68 -4.90
CA THR A 633 28.34 -13.97 -5.31
C THR A 633 29.31 -13.26 -4.36
N PRO A 634 30.27 -13.96 -3.72
CA PRO A 634 31.33 -13.31 -2.95
C PRO A 634 32.15 -12.38 -3.84
N ILE A 635 32.36 -11.14 -3.40
CA ILE A 635 33.11 -10.14 -4.18
C ILE A 635 34.21 -9.43 -3.38
N GLY A 636 34.46 -9.75 -2.11
CA GLY A 636 35.51 -9.05 -1.37
C GLY A 636 35.93 -9.73 -0.07
N SER A 637 36.97 -9.17 0.56
CA SER A 637 37.49 -9.58 1.86
C SER A 637 37.41 -8.43 2.85
N ILE A 638 37.01 -8.74 4.09
CA ILE A 638 37.02 -7.78 5.21
C ILE A 638 38.39 -7.90 5.90
N SER A 639 38.99 -6.78 6.31
CA SER A 639 40.25 -6.85 7.08
C SER A 639 40.04 -7.58 8.42
N PRO A 640 41.07 -8.23 8.99
CA PRO A 640 40.95 -9.04 10.21
C PRO A 640 40.37 -8.31 11.43
N GLU A 641 40.48 -6.98 11.43
CA GLU A 641 40.03 -6.04 12.47
C GLU A 641 38.50 -5.91 12.51
N PHE A 642 37.84 -6.14 11.37
CA PHE A 642 36.39 -6.05 11.19
C PHE A 642 35.76 -7.41 10.80
N SER A 643 36.56 -8.45 10.61
CA SER A 643 36.11 -9.79 10.18
C SER A 643 35.36 -10.57 11.26
N SER A 644 35.49 -10.16 12.54
CA SER A 644 34.76 -10.74 13.66
C SER A 644 34.21 -9.64 14.56
N THR A 645 32.89 -9.56 14.71
CA THR A 645 32.32 -8.83 15.83
C THR A 645 32.66 -9.61 17.10
N THR A 646 33.50 -9.10 17.99
CA THR A 646 33.64 -9.71 19.32
C THR A 646 32.29 -9.53 20.01
N ALA A 647 31.57 -10.63 20.24
CA ALA A 647 30.37 -10.56 21.06
C ALA A 647 30.77 -10.04 22.45
N GLN A 648 29.91 -9.23 23.08
CA GLN A 648 30.17 -8.67 24.43
C GLN A 648 30.48 -9.73 25.50
N ASP A 649 30.29 -11.02 25.19
CA ASP A 649 30.56 -12.17 26.05
C ASP A 649 31.84 -12.96 25.70
N GLY A 650 32.73 -12.42 24.85
CA GLY A 650 34.05 -13.00 24.56
C GLY A 650 34.04 -14.19 23.59
N ARG A 651 32.93 -14.44 22.89
CA ARG A 651 32.83 -15.47 21.83
C ARG A 651 33.11 -14.90 20.44
N ASN A 652 33.75 -15.70 19.58
CA ASN A 652 33.95 -15.38 18.17
C ASN A 652 32.60 -15.27 17.45
N ALA A 653 32.32 -14.15 16.77
CA ALA A 653 31.17 -14.06 15.86
C ALA A 653 31.39 -14.84 14.57
N GLU A 654 30.29 -15.05 13.84
CA GLU A 654 30.31 -15.66 12.51
C GLU A 654 31.15 -14.82 11.53
N GLU A 655 31.90 -15.51 10.67
CA GLU A 655 32.64 -14.90 9.55
C GLU A 655 31.67 -14.16 8.62
N ILE A 656 31.90 -12.87 8.39
CA ILE A 656 31.10 -12.05 7.49
C ILE A 656 31.71 -12.07 6.08
N SER A 657 30.86 -12.26 5.08
CA SER A 657 31.20 -12.20 3.66
C SER A 657 30.63 -10.94 3.01
N ILE A 658 31.41 -10.35 2.11
CA ILE A 658 30.95 -9.29 1.21
C ILE A 658 30.46 -9.95 -0.06
N VAL A 659 29.18 -9.74 -0.38
CA VAL A 659 28.53 -10.40 -1.50
C VAL A 659 27.81 -9.39 -2.41
N ALA A 660 27.88 -9.64 -3.70
CA ALA A 660 26.99 -9.07 -4.70
C ALA A 660 25.68 -9.87 -4.69
N TRP A 661 24.58 -9.21 -4.37
CA TRP A 661 23.24 -9.72 -4.62
C TRP A 661 22.77 -9.26 -6.00
N THR A 662 22.58 -10.22 -6.90
CA THR A 662 22.23 -9.98 -8.30
C THR A 662 20.75 -10.30 -8.52
N LEU A 663 20.02 -9.35 -9.10
CA LEU A 663 18.69 -9.57 -9.65
C LEU A 663 18.83 -9.69 -11.17
N ASP A 664 18.91 -10.93 -11.64
CA ASP A 664 19.00 -11.27 -13.06
C ASP A 664 17.63 -11.20 -13.77
N GLU A 665 17.53 -11.64 -15.01
CA GLU A 665 16.31 -11.67 -15.80
C GLU A 665 15.23 -12.66 -15.30
N VAL A 666 15.57 -13.50 -14.31
CA VAL A 666 14.65 -14.44 -13.66
C VAL A 666 14.26 -13.90 -12.28
N LEU A 667 15.24 -13.63 -11.42
CA LEU A 667 15.09 -13.15 -10.04
C LEU A 667 14.60 -11.70 -9.94
N MET A 668 14.44 -11.00 -11.07
CA MET A 668 13.70 -9.74 -11.10
C MET A 668 12.21 -9.90 -10.79
N TRP A 669 11.65 -11.08 -11.06
CA TRP A 669 10.25 -11.37 -10.81
C TRP A 669 10.02 -11.67 -9.33
N GLN A 670 9.03 -11.00 -8.74
CA GLN A 670 8.55 -11.27 -7.38
C GLN A 670 7.42 -12.31 -7.40
N GLN A 671 7.22 -13.00 -6.27
CA GLN A 671 6.22 -14.06 -6.10
C GLN A 671 6.46 -15.32 -6.95
N LEU A 672 7.71 -15.62 -7.27
CA LEU A 672 8.10 -16.86 -7.94
C LEU A 672 7.88 -18.10 -7.07
N ASP A 673 8.42 -18.04 -5.85
CA ASP A 673 8.29 -19.07 -4.84
C ASP A 673 8.42 -18.42 -3.46
N ARG A 674 7.61 -18.91 -2.54
CA ARG A 674 7.55 -18.46 -1.15
C ARG A 674 8.92 -18.43 -0.45
N ARG A 675 9.78 -19.40 -0.75
CA ARG A 675 11.14 -19.52 -0.19
C ARG A 675 12.03 -18.37 -0.64
N ILE A 676 11.90 -17.96 -1.91
CA ILE A 676 12.66 -16.85 -2.49
C ILE A 676 12.18 -15.56 -1.85
N ASP A 677 10.86 -15.33 -1.80
CA ASP A 677 10.28 -14.11 -1.24
C ASP A 677 10.71 -13.89 0.23
N GLU A 678 10.61 -14.91 1.08
CA GLU A 678 11.03 -14.81 2.49
C GLU A 678 12.54 -14.63 2.66
N THR A 679 13.32 -15.19 1.75
CA THR A 679 14.76 -15.00 1.74
C THR A 679 15.10 -13.55 1.35
N PHE A 680 14.45 -13.00 0.32
CA PHE A 680 14.68 -11.65 -0.16
C PHE A 680 14.26 -10.61 0.88
N GLU A 681 13.16 -10.82 1.61
CA GLU A 681 12.78 -9.96 2.74
C GLU A 681 13.88 -9.88 3.82
N ILE A 682 14.57 -10.99 4.09
CA ILE A 682 15.72 -11.00 4.98
C ILE A 682 16.92 -10.30 4.36
N LEU A 683 17.26 -10.55 3.09
CA LEU A 683 18.35 -9.85 2.42
C LEU A 683 18.13 -8.33 2.45
N TRP A 684 16.90 -7.89 2.27
CA TRP A 684 16.51 -6.50 2.42
C TRP A 684 16.67 -5.96 3.83
N ALA A 685 16.35 -6.74 4.85
CA ALA A 685 16.60 -6.36 6.25
C ALA A 685 18.10 -6.11 6.49
N PHE A 686 18.97 -6.98 5.98
CA PHE A 686 20.43 -6.80 6.06
C PHE A 686 20.91 -5.59 5.24
N TYR A 687 20.41 -5.44 4.00
CA TYR A 687 20.73 -4.31 3.14
C TYR A 687 20.48 -2.98 3.87
N ARG A 688 19.27 -2.81 4.41
CA ARG A 688 18.84 -1.57 5.09
C ARG A 688 19.66 -1.30 6.35
N ALA A 689 19.87 -2.33 7.17
CA ALA A 689 20.65 -2.20 8.39
C ALA A 689 22.09 -1.79 8.11
N PHE A 690 22.70 -2.35 7.06
CA PHE A 690 24.08 -2.05 6.68
C PHE A 690 24.25 -0.60 6.22
N TYR A 691 23.44 -0.14 5.27
CA TYR A 691 23.53 1.24 4.76
C TYR A 691 23.21 2.29 5.82
N ARG A 692 22.42 1.93 6.83
CA ARG A 692 22.17 2.80 7.98
C ARG A 692 23.37 2.87 8.94
N ALA A 693 24.04 1.74 9.17
CA ALA A 693 25.24 1.70 10.01
C ALA A 693 26.41 2.48 9.39
N LEU A 694 26.57 2.42 8.06
CA LEU A 694 27.60 3.15 7.32
C LEU A 694 27.56 4.68 7.49
N ARG A 695 26.44 5.26 7.96
CA ARG A 695 26.36 6.71 8.23
C ARG A 695 27.02 7.14 9.54
N ARG A 696 27.39 6.17 10.38
CA ARG A 696 28.06 6.38 11.67
C ARG A 696 29.19 5.35 11.82
N PRO A 697 30.22 5.43 10.96
CA PRO A 697 31.31 4.45 10.93
C PRO A 697 32.03 4.32 12.29
N GLU A 698 32.03 5.38 13.11
CA GLU A 698 32.59 5.41 14.46
C GLU A 698 31.92 4.45 15.47
N VAL A 699 30.74 3.91 15.16
CA VAL A 699 29.98 3.00 16.05
C VAL A 699 29.52 1.72 15.35
N LEU A 700 30.20 1.35 14.25
CA LEU A 700 29.75 0.35 13.26
C LEU A 700 29.27 -0.96 13.91
N ASN A 701 30.04 -1.55 14.84
CA ASN A 701 29.75 -2.89 15.35
C ASN A 701 28.47 -2.97 16.22
N ASP A 702 28.32 -2.07 17.20
CA ASP A 702 27.20 -2.11 18.15
C ASP A 702 25.88 -1.62 17.54
N SER A 703 25.96 -0.61 16.68
CA SER A 703 24.77 -0.02 16.03
C SER A 703 24.28 -0.88 14.86
N LEU A 704 25.17 -1.45 14.05
CA LEU A 704 24.81 -2.38 12.97
C LEU A 704 24.04 -3.58 13.52
N LEU A 705 24.55 -4.19 14.58
CA LEU A 705 23.88 -5.30 15.24
C LEU A 705 22.47 -4.91 15.70
N ARG A 706 22.32 -3.78 16.42
CA ARG A 706 20.99 -3.30 16.83
C ARG A 706 20.05 -3.04 15.66
N PHE A 707 20.54 -2.48 14.55
CA PHE A 707 19.72 -2.25 13.35
C PHE A 707 19.32 -3.54 12.65
N ILE A 708 20.26 -4.48 12.48
CA ILE A 708 19.95 -5.80 11.90
C ILE A 708 18.90 -6.50 12.76
N LYS A 709 19.07 -6.50 14.09
CA LYS A 709 18.07 -7.07 15.00
C LYS A 709 16.70 -6.41 14.84
N SER A 710 16.66 -5.08 14.81
CA SER A 710 15.41 -4.33 14.61
C SER A 710 14.72 -4.74 13.30
N HIS A 711 15.45 -4.75 12.19
CA HIS A 711 14.88 -5.08 10.88
C HIS A 711 14.49 -6.56 10.77
N ILE A 712 15.31 -7.50 11.25
CA ILE A 712 14.94 -8.93 11.28
C ILE A 712 13.73 -9.16 12.19
N SER A 713 13.66 -8.47 13.33
CA SER A 713 12.53 -8.59 14.26
C SER A 713 11.24 -8.06 13.62
N GLN A 714 11.31 -6.99 12.82
CA GLN A 714 10.16 -6.47 12.07
C GLN A 714 9.71 -7.44 10.97
N THR A 715 10.65 -8.06 10.25
CA THR A 715 10.33 -9.08 9.23
C THR A 715 9.76 -10.35 9.87
N ALA A 716 10.23 -10.71 11.07
CA ALA A 716 9.82 -11.89 11.81
C ALA A 716 8.49 -11.71 12.57
N ILE A 717 8.34 -10.59 13.27
CA ILE A 717 7.16 -10.21 14.05
C ILE A 717 6.25 -9.41 13.12
N ARG A 718 5.57 -10.14 12.24
CA ARG A 718 4.41 -9.58 11.54
C ARG A 718 3.30 -9.50 12.57
N SER A 719 2.63 -8.35 12.70
CA SER A 719 1.30 -8.33 13.31
C SER A 719 0.51 -9.42 12.58
N SER A 720 -0.12 -10.34 13.32
CA SER A 720 -1.08 -11.23 12.69
C SER A 720 -1.98 -10.34 11.86
N ARG A 721 -2.22 -10.71 10.59
CA ARG A 721 -3.50 -10.32 10.01
C ARG A 721 -4.50 -10.79 11.04
N SER A 722 -5.21 -9.87 11.65
CA SER A 722 -6.15 -10.18 12.70
C SER A 722 -7.27 -10.99 12.07
N ASP A 723 -7.12 -12.30 12.07
CA ASP A 723 -8.14 -13.24 11.60
C ASP A 723 -9.27 -13.35 12.63
N ASP A 724 -9.00 -12.89 13.85
CA ASP A 724 -9.99 -12.62 14.87
C ASP A 724 -10.40 -11.15 14.79
N GLU A 725 -11.69 -10.91 14.61
CA GLU A 725 -12.36 -9.61 14.75
C GLU A 725 -11.88 -8.88 16.02
N LYS A 726 -11.66 -9.63 17.10
CA LYS A 726 -11.12 -9.09 18.33
C LYS A 726 -9.72 -8.51 18.16
N GLU A 727 -8.82 -9.18 17.47
CA GLU A 727 -7.47 -8.68 17.21
C GLU A 727 -7.48 -7.45 16.28
N GLU A 728 -8.38 -7.37 15.29
CA GLU A 728 -8.49 -6.22 14.35
C GLU A 728 -8.87 -4.96 15.12
N PHE A 729 -9.91 -5.07 15.95
CA PHE A 729 -10.35 -3.95 16.78
C PHE A 729 -9.35 -3.61 17.88
N GLU A 730 -8.64 -4.57 18.48
CA GLU A 730 -7.55 -4.27 19.41
C GLU A 730 -6.41 -3.50 18.71
N ALA A 731 -6.02 -3.91 17.50
CA ALA A 731 -5.01 -3.23 16.71
C ALA A 731 -5.46 -1.81 16.33
N PHE A 732 -6.72 -1.64 15.94
CA PHE A 732 -7.32 -0.34 15.69
C PHE A 732 -7.28 0.57 16.93
N VAL A 733 -7.74 0.08 18.09
CA VAL A 733 -7.73 0.87 19.33
C VAL A 733 -6.31 1.27 19.73
N ARG A 734 -5.32 0.36 19.61
CA ARG A 734 -3.90 0.69 19.85
C ARG A 734 -3.38 1.75 18.88
N TRP A 735 -3.77 1.68 17.61
CA TRP A 735 -3.38 2.66 16.59
C TRP A 735 -4.01 4.04 16.85
N VAL A 736 -5.29 4.09 17.25
CA VAL A 736 -5.98 5.34 17.59
C VAL A 736 -5.37 5.99 18.83
N LYS A 737 -5.11 5.21 19.89
CA LYS A 737 -4.57 5.73 21.16
C LYS A 737 -3.09 6.14 21.10
N ARG A 738 -2.38 5.81 20.02
CA ARG A 738 -0.97 6.18 19.86
C ARG A 738 -0.84 7.70 19.74
N PRO A 739 -0.22 8.38 20.71
CA PRO A 739 -0.03 9.82 20.64
C PRO A 739 0.95 10.18 19.51
N PRO A 740 0.74 11.30 18.80
CA PRO A 740 1.79 11.90 17.98
C PRO A 740 3.00 12.21 18.87
N VAL A 741 4.20 11.78 18.50
CA VAL A 741 5.40 12.03 19.33
C VAL A 741 5.69 13.54 19.38
N ARG A 742 5.93 14.06 20.58
CA ARG A 742 6.44 15.42 20.79
C ARG A 742 7.86 15.48 20.24
N ASP A 743 8.11 16.29 19.22
CA ASP A 743 9.47 16.47 18.70
C ASP A 743 10.27 17.34 19.68
N VAL A 744 11.12 16.68 20.48
CA VAL A 744 12.04 17.29 21.45
C VAL A 744 13.46 17.42 20.87
N ALA A 745 13.65 17.08 19.58
CA ALA A 745 14.97 17.09 18.96
C ALA A 745 15.32 18.47 18.37
N ALA A 746 16.61 18.79 18.39
CA ALA A 746 17.17 20.09 18.00
C ALA A 746 16.92 20.52 16.54
N TYR A 747 16.36 19.69 15.66
CA TYR A 747 16.24 19.98 14.21
C TYR A 747 15.09 19.22 13.53
N GLY A 748 13.84 19.65 13.76
CA GLY A 748 12.69 19.30 12.91
C GLY A 748 12.75 20.03 11.54
N VAL A 749 11.93 19.61 10.56
CA VAL A 749 11.84 20.27 9.24
C VAL A 749 11.46 21.74 9.37
N MET A 750 10.77 22.12 10.46
CA MET A 750 10.35 23.49 10.74
C MET A 750 11.28 24.23 11.72
N GLY A 751 12.37 23.61 12.20
CA GLY A 751 13.28 24.18 13.19
C GLY A 751 12.93 23.82 14.65
N GLN A 752 13.80 24.21 15.58
CA GLN A 752 13.67 23.96 17.03
C GLN A 752 12.48 24.76 17.64
N ASP A 753 11.74 24.18 18.59
CA ASP A 753 10.65 24.82 19.37
C ASP A 753 9.35 25.17 18.60
N TRP A 754 9.20 24.65 17.38
CA TRP A 754 7.97 24.81 16.56
C TRP A 754 6.90 23.75 16.85
N SER A 755 7.34 22.56 17.25
CA SER A 755 6.52 21.40 17.62
C SER A 755 6.01 21.44 19.07
N HIS A 756 6.51 22.38 19.88
CA HIS A 756 6.22 22.48 21.31
C HIS A 756 4.82 23.05 21.58
N ASP A 757 4.06 22.34 22.43
CA ASP A 757 2.86 22.84 23.10
C ASP A 757 3.25 23.72 24.30
N ASP A 758 4.22 24.62 24.16
CA ASP A 758 4.63 25.46 25.29
C ASP A 758 3.57 26.54 25.54
N TRP A 759 3.11 26.55 26.78
CA TRP A 759 1.99 27.25 27.41
C TRP A 759 2.14 28.77 27.50
N ALA A 760 2.89 29.38 26.58
CA ALA A 760 3.19 30.81 26.61
C ALA A 760 2.32 31.65 25.64
N ASP A 761 1.36 31.01 24.96
CA ASP A 761 0.26 31.71 24.31
C ASP A 761 -1.00 31.42 25.12
N ASP A 762 -1.32 32.31 26.06
CA ASP A 762 -2.60 32.35 26.78
C ASP A 762 -3.75 32.49 25.77
N ASP A 763 -4.32 31.37 25.32
CA ASP A 763 -5.59 31.34 24.61
C ASP A 763 -6.70 30.92 25.60
N GLU A 764 -7.18 31.87 26.41
CA GLU A 764 -8.44 31.76 27.19
C GLU A 764 -9.65 31.35 26.30
N ASP A 765 -9.53 31.47 24.97
CA ASP A 765 -10.54 31.07 23.99
C ASP A 765 -10.70 29.54 23.79
N ILE A 766 -9.74 28.71 24.24
CA ILE A 766 -9.75 27.27 23.91
C ILE A 766 -10.82 26.50 24.69
N ASP A 767 -10.97 26.75 25.98
CA ASP A 767 -11.95 26.06 26.83
C ASP A 767 -13.38 26.55 26.52
N GLU A 768 -13.56 27.84 26.24
CA GLU A 768 -14.86 28.42 25.84
C GLU A 768 -15.30 27.93 24.45
N MET A 769 -14.36 27.73 23.52
CA MET A 769 -14.66 27.10 22.21
C MET A 769 -14.93 25.59 22.32
N LEU A 770 -14.27 24.88 23.24
CA LEU A 770 -14.53 23.44 23.49
C LEU A 770 -15.95 23.24 24.01
N GLU A 771 -16.43 24.11 24.91
CA GLU A 771 -17.83 24.10 25.36
C GLU A 771 -18.82 24.39 24.22
N ARG A 772 -18.55 25.37 23.35
CA ARG A 772 -19.45 25.70 22.23
C ARG A 772 -19.57 24.58 21.18
N VAL A 773 -18.48 23.86 20.91
CA VAL A 773 -18.50 22.69 20.00
C VAL A 773 -19.18 21.49 20.65
N TRP A 774 -18.97 21.26 21.94
CA TRP A 774 -19.68 20.21 22.70
C TRP A 774 -21.20 20.43 22.68
N VAL A 775 -21.65 21.68 22.81
CA VAL A 775 -23.06 22.06 22.72
C VAL A 775 -23.60 21.86 21.29
N SER A 776 -22.87 22.32 20.27
CA SER A 776 -23.29 22.19 18.87
C SER A 776 -23.38 20.73 18.38
N HIS A 777 -22.48 19.84 18.83
CA HIS A 777 -22.54 18.42 18.45
C HIS A 777 -23.73 17.69 19.10
N ARG A 778 -24.03 18.02 20.37
CA ARG A 778 -25.22 17.51 21.07
C ARG A 778 -26.52 17.99 20.44
N GLU A 779 -26.57 19.25 20.00
CA GLU A 779 -27.74 19.83 19.33
C GLU A 779 -27.98 19.17 17.96
N MET A 780 -26.93 18.90 17.18
CA MET A 780 -27.04 18.15 15.92
C MET A 780 -27.46 16.68 16.11
N GLU A 781 -26.98 15.99 17.15
CA GLU A 781 -27.40 14.61 17.45
C GLU A 781 -28.88 14.55 17.90
N MET A 782 -29.34 15.55 18.67
CA MET A 782 -30.75 15.64 19.08
C MET A 782 -31.70 16.02 17.93
N GLU A 783 -31.28 16.88 16.99
CA GLU A 783 -32.07 17.17 15.78
C GLU A 783 -32.25 15.94 14.88
N THR A 784 -31.25 15.06 14.81
CA THR A 784 -31.36 13.79 14.07
C THR A 784 -32.25 12.73 14.76
N GLU A 785 -32.36 12.74 16.09
CA GLU A 785 -33.28 11.83 16.81
C GLU A 785 -34.74 12.31 16.73
N THR A 786 -34.97 13.61 16.69
CA THR A 786 -36.32 14.20 16.62
C THR A 786 -36.95 14.13 15.22
N GLU A 787 -36.17 14.19 14.14
CA GLU A 787 -36.69 13.97 12.78
C GLU A 787 -37.13 12.52 12.52
N THR A 788 -36.68 11.54 13.33
CA THR A 788 -37.13 10.14 13.21
C THR A 788 -38.40 9.80 13.99
N GLU A 789 -38.85 10.63 14.93
CA GLU A 789 -40.09 10.38 15.68
C GLU A 789 -41.34 11.03 15.03
N ASP A 790 -41.18 12.04 14.16
CA ASP A 790 -42.31 12.81 13.58
C ASP A 790 -42.81 12.33 12.20
N LEU A 791 -42.36 11.16 11.71
CA LEU A 791 -42.93 10.49 10.52
C LEU A 791 -43.81 9.27 10.84
N GLY A 792 -44.33 9.21 12.07
CA GLY A 792 -45.37 8.26 12.46
C GLY A 792 -46.78 8.85 12.48
N PHE A 793 -47.40 9.03 11.30
CA PHE A 793 -48.87 8.97 11.12
C PHE A 793 -49.26 8.56 9.70
#